data_AF-A0A914ASI0-F1
#
_entry.id   AF-A0A914ASI0-F1
#
_cell.length_a   1.000
_cell.length_b   1.000
_cell.length_c   1.000
_cell.angle_alpha   90.00
_cell.angle_beta   90.00
_cell.angle_gamma   90.00
#
_symmetry.space_group_name_H-M   'P 1'
#
loop_
_entity.id
_entity.type
_entity.pdbx_description
1 polymer ?
#
loop_
_entity_poly.entity_id
_entity_poly.type
_entity_poly.pdbx_seq_one_letter_code
_entity_poly.pdbx_strand_id
1 'polypeptide(L)'
;MAQITRRKEPEKSPGIHWLCLALLCTLPLCLATTEDDACHVCECDSFKKIVNCNGKGLKSMPNGIPHDTTLLYLANNQISAIESGAFSGLTSLIRLDLSMNGLTELTPDMMKGVGGSVIGKIYNNELLEIPSRLFYRPGREHHVLTLDFSGNKIQHVAADALLGVKGVQEVFLSSNNIASLPEDLFANVTVFGTLDLSSNDLSSIPDGLLRFQRKLRTLYLHQNFFRVLRREMFVGLQNLRTLMIADNPITEIDERVFSDTQLVNLYLFNAELRSIGARPFMTRANSLLLVSLYGNDVEVIADSVWQDLGPRCNVSIGSTLRRVPFTRSDLNINLVGTDFVQTLSVTKEERNLLIRAGFSCEKTGYRTYQCTTCHQGTYGGAPEDCTPCPSGGFFQNRTGQVVKRGADLNCFFCNNGTYVPPEAHPGKTIGDCVVCPSGTDTSRHAGFRACPCVSNYYRKDRFGECFACPLQGTDCSEEYQHLLPGFWWTWDWGSVDNYQSYEKYVQNILIHNESYDESTVRFKGALPKVHPCPRKESCQNGGDGINATCEFGYEDFLCSQCIANYYSWFNRCFECPRWYVFLLEIVAALVVIVVLIIIVMWDLRRHRRRGRSAINALFSRFKIVLGFYQIMGEIFEALDGIHWPQALTNIGSFFRLLEVNIAQLIVSPRCYFPNFTYPTIYIEFITGMSFVVFVVLLALIVYGCRKSYLKMTKLSKEVCNNILAQTKQTCYLVVVILLFVTYPSVSSAIFTLLPPGCDEFYLDDTDHFKVLRLRSDYSIDCESNQHVSYNYAAEVSLCYVVGLPLALFLMLWASCRSNKGSDQCSSAPETDQSGYQNESDLDPKSDTELLCHANSEEINTSEGTGVQSEDVEHDDVTSSSLPESDREKTDDNKITWVSFLCENYKEQFWYWEIVELARKVLQVVFVLMFNADDHFTLFATIVLSVAFLIAHAYLKPMKDAAEHRLQMCSLTTIFLNLSAASLLLLPNEENQSSDARKEFLVVFLIVINLNIVAFVAGSAVWTLVKAVWKTSCCSRAFACIVVIGRLIPHPNRSRSRRPINASHTEGETTLISGRPVSDTIYGSV
;
A
#
# COMPACT_ATOMS: atom_id res chain seq x y z
N MET A 1 -1.91 -0.54 29.31
CA MET A 1 -1.34 -0.09 30.60
C MET A 1 -0.07 -0.89 30.91
N ALA A 2 0.82 -0.36 31.76
CA ALA A 2 1.98 -0.96 32.49
C ALA A 2 2.48 -2.39 32.16
N GLN A 3 3.79 -2.72 32.14
CA GLN A 3 5.09 -2.00 32.27
C GLN A 3 6.15 -2.91 31.58
N ILE A 4 7.12 -2.47 30.75
CA ILE A 4 8.20 -1.45 30.87
C ILE A 4 9.33 -1.93 31.82
N THR A 5 10.49 -2.33 31.31
CA THR A 5 11.66 -1.49 30.91
C THR A 5 12.54 -2.25 29.88
N ARG A 6 13.17 -1.68 28.83
CA ARG A 6 14.08 -0.49 28.66
C ARG A 6 15.49 -0.72 29.25
N ARG A 7 16.63 -0.33 28.62
CA ARG A 7 16.89 0.36 27.32
C ARG A 7 18.36 0.12 26.86
N LYS A 8 18.72 0.60 25.66
CA LYS A 8 20.10 0.65 25.11
C LYS A 8 21.06 1.58 25.89
N GLU A 9 22.35 1.22 25.87
CA GLU A 9 23.60 2.00 25.65
C GLU A 9 23.82 3.38 26.33
N PRO A 10 25.07 3.69 26.74
CA PRO A 10 25.95 4.44 25.82
C PRO A 10 27.44 4.05 25.84
N GLU A 11 28.17 4.38 24.78
CA GLU A 11 29.63 4.46 24.77
C GLU A 11 30.15 5.70 25.53
N LYS A 12 31.30 5.57 26.22
CA LYS A 12 32.48 6.45 26.02
C LYS A 12 33.73 6.04 26.83
N SER A 13 34.89 6.24 26.20
CA SER A 13 36.26 6.08 26.71
C SER A 13 36.79 7.34 27.40
N PRO A 14 38.07 7.39 27.84
CA PRO A 14 38.86 6.43 28.64
C PRO A 14 39.42 7.07 29.94
N GLY A 15 40.03 6.30 30.84
CA GLY A 15 40.68 6.82 32.05
C GLY A 15 41.94 6.04 32.45
N ILE A 16 42.99 6.75 32.89
CA ILE A 16 44.33 6.20 33.15
C ILE A 16 44.73 6.44 34.63
N HIS A 17 45.64 5.60 35.12
CA HIS A 17 46.52 5.75 36.30
C HIS A 17 46.16 5.06 37.63
N TRP A 18 46.88 3.96 37.87
CA TRP A 18 47.82 3.76 39.00
C TRP A 18 47.39 4.23 40.41
N LEU A 19 47.26 3.30 41.37
CA LEU A 19 48.28 3.09 42.42
C LEU A 19 47.97 1.92 43.39
N CYS A 20 49.03 1.47 44.05
CA CYS A 20 49.17 0.34 44.98
C CYS A 20 48.10 0.19 46.08
N LEU A 21 47.75 -1.07 46.40
CA LEU A 21 48.25 -1.75 47.62
C LEU A 21 47.78 -3.23 47.68
N ALA A 22 48.58 -4.14 47.13
CA ALA A 22 48.36 -5.59 47.24
C ALA A 22 49.43 -6.20 48.17
N LEU A 23 49.11 -6.35 49.45
CA LEU A 23 50.03 -6.99 50.41
C LEU A 23 49.28 -7.66 51.58
N LEU A 24 48.72 -8.84 51.34
CA LEU A 24 48.49 -9.88 52.35
C LEU A 24 48.22 -11.22 51.65
N CYS A 25 49.26 -12.03 51.49
CA CYS A 25 49.13 -13.37 50.92
C CYS A 25 48.75 -14.39 52.00
N THR A 26 47.59 -15.03 51.85
CA THR A 26 47.32 -16.34 52.46
C THR A 26 46.76 -17.27 51.40
N LEU A 27 47.65 -18.01 50.74
CA LEU A 27 47.40 -19.14 49.83
C LEU A 27 46.53 -18.82 48.59
N PRO A 28 47.13 -18.94 47.41
CA PRO A 28 46.83 -20.16 46.64
C PRO A 28 48.02 -21.10 46.53
N LEU A 29 47.76 -22.40 46.56
CA LEU A 29 48.68 -23.38 45.99
C LEU A 29 48.65 -23.21 44.46
N CYS A 30 49.75 -22.75 43.88
CA CYS A 30 50.00 -22.93 42.46
C CYS A 30 50.86 -24.19 42.29
N LEU A 31 50.22 -25.30 41.95
CA LEU A 31 50.86 -26.44 41.28
C LEU A 31 50.32 -26.47 39.86
N ALA A 32 51.22 -26.37 38.88
CA ALA A 32 50.86 -26.36 37.47
C ALA A 32 50.84 -27.78 36.89
N THR A 33 49.72 -28.13 36.25
CA THR A 33 49.50 -29.31 35.40
C THR A 33 48.42 -28.89 34.39
N THR A 34 48.72 -28.64 33.11
CA THR A 34 48.98 -29.57 31.98
C THR A 34 47.71 -30.11 31.33
N GLU A 35 47.50 -29.69 30.07
CA GLU A 35 46.85 -30.38 28.94
C GLU A 35 45.34 -30.74 29.04
N ASP A 36 44.60 -30.44 27.96
CA ASP A 36 43.17 -30.72 27.84
C ASP A 36 42.90 -32.23 27.64
N ASP A 37 42.50 -32.90 28.73
CA ASP A 37 42.18 -34.33 28.75
C ASP A 37 40.75 -34.64 28.26
N ALA A 38 40.57 -35.74 27.51
CA ALA A 38 39.31 -36.03 26.78
C ALA A 38 38.08 -36.04 27.70
N CYS A 39 38.29 -36.50 28.94
CA CYS A 39 37.25 -36.66 29.95
C CYS A 39 36.79 -35.34 30.62
N HIS A 40 37.34 -34.19 30.23
CA HIS A 40 36.76 -32.88 30.54
C HIS A 40 35.62 -32.48 29.61
N VAL A 41 35.60 -32.99 28.36
CA VAL A 41 34.59 -32.66 27.34
C VAL A 41 33.61 -33.81 27.11
N CYS A 42 34.07 -35.04 27.28
CA CYS A 42 33.31 -36.27 27.06
C CYS A 42 32.97 -37.01 28.36
N GLU A 43 31.90 -37.80 28.33
CA GLU A 43 31.51 -38.67 29.44
C GLU A 43 32.36 -39.94 29.43
N CYS A 44 33.30 -40.05 30.37
CA CYS A 44 34.17 -41.21 30.53
C CYS A 44 33.67 -42.15 31.65
N ASP A 45 33.64 -43.45 31.37
CA ASP A 45 33.42 -44.51 32.35
C ASP A 45 34.66 -45.40 32.41
N SER A 46 35.52 -45.18 33.42
CA SER A 46 36.79 -45.91 33.59
C SER A 46 36.61 -47.38 33.98
N PHE A 47 35.44 -47.79 34.50
CA PHE A 47 35.16 -49.18 34.84
C PHE A 47 34.71 -49.98 33.61
N LYS A 48 33.87 -49.39 32.76
CA LYS A 48 33.43 -49.98 31.49
C LYS A 48 34.39 -49.69 30.32
N LYS A 49 35.38 -48.80 30.52
CA LYS A 49 36.35 -48.33 29.51
C LYS A 49 35.63 -47.73 28.30
N ILE A 50 34.71 -46.80 28.57
CA ILE A 50 33.88 -46.10 27.57
C ILE A 50 34.24 -44.62 27.56
N VAL A 51 34.34 -44.03 26.38
CA VAL A 51 34.40 -42.57 26.16
C VAL A 51 33.23 -42.17 25.27
N ASN A 52 32.31 -41.36 25.80
CA ASN A 52 31.11 -40.88 25.10
C ASN A 52 31.18 -39.37 24.84
N CYS A 53 31.45 -39.01 23.60
CA CYS A 53 31.55 -37.64 23.09
C CYS A 53 30.36 -37.27 22.17
N ASN A 54 29.27 -38.03 22.18
CA ASN A 54 28.16 -37.81 21.24
C ASN A 54 27.46 -36.46 21.48
N GLY A 55 27.12 -35.74 20.40
CA GLY A 55 26.33 -34.50 20.49
C GLY A 55 27.04 -33.31 21.14
N LYS A 56 28.38 -33.35 21.30
CA LYS A 56 29.16 -32.30 21.99
C LYS A 56 29.59 -31.14 21.08
N GLY A 57 29.31 -31.19 19.78
CA GLY A 57 29.66 -30.15 18.81
C GLY A 57 31.15 -30.13 18.43
N LEU A 58 31.87 -31.24 18.61
CA LEU A 58 33.31 -31.35 18.35
C LEU A 58 33.63 -31.10 16.87
N LYS A 59 34.64 -30.28 16.57
CA LYS A 59 35.15 -30.01 15.21
C LYS A 59 36.38 -30.83 14.83
N SER A 60 37.00 -31.47 15.81
CA SER A 60 38.21 -32.28 15.69
C SER A 60 38.10 -33.46 16.66
N MET A 61 39.05 -34.40 16.57
CA MET A 61 39.25 -35.40 17.62
C MET A 61 39.58 -34.72 18.97
N PRO A 62 39.10 -35.25 20.11
CA PRO A 62 39.54 -34.79 21.43
C PRO A 62 40.93 -35.35 21.77
N ASN A 63 41.77 -34.53 22.39
CA ASN A 63 43.07 -34.96 22.93
C ASN A 63 42.87 -35.78 24.22
N GLY A 64 43.86 -36.59 24.62
CA GLY A 64 43.82 -37.32 25.90
C GLY A 64 42.92 -38.56 25.95
N ILE A 65 42.57 -39.21 24.83
CA ILE A 65 41.75 -40.43 24.85
C ILE A 65 42.52 -41.57 25.57
N PRO A 66 41.99 -42.16 26.68
CA PRO A 66 42.70 -43.20 27.43
C PRO A 66 43.02 -44.44 26.58
N HIS A 67 44.28 -44.90 26.62
CA HIS A 67 44.77 -46.00 25.77
C HIS A 67 44.08 -47.37 25.98
N ASP A 68 43.44 -47.57 27.12
CA ASP A 68 42.67 -48.78 27.43
C ASP A 68 41.17 -48.68 27.08
N THR A 69 40.74 -47.58 26.46
CA THR A 69 39.37 -47.38 25.95
C THR A 69 38.94 -48.53 25.05
N THR A 70 37.75 -49.09 25.32
CA THR A 70 37.16 -50.20 24.56
C THR A 70 36.03 -49.74 23.65
N LEU A 71 35.24 -48.73 24.04
CA LEU A 71 34.15 -48.18 23.24
C LEU A 71 34.31 -46.65 23.15
N LEU A 72 34.54 -46.13 21.95
CA LEU A 72 34.68 -44.70 21.67
C LEU A 72 33.51 -44.24 20.78
N TYR A 73 32.70 -43.33 21.31
CA TYR A 73 31.55 -42.76 20.62
C TYR A 73 31.80 -41.26 20.38
N LEU A 74 31.79 -40.84 19.11
CA LEU A 74 32.06 -39.48 18.61
C LEU A 74 30.95 -39.01 17.64
N ALA A 75 29.79 -39.66 17.68
CA ALA A 75 28.72 -39.48 16.71
C ALA A 75 27.87 -38.21 16.96
N ASN A 76 27.24 -37.68 15.90
CA ASN A 76 26.50 -36.42 15.94
C ASN A 76 27.40 -35.24 16.39
N ASN A 77 28.47 -34.99 15.63
CA ASN A 77 29.43 -33.90 15.85
C ASN A 77 29.75 -33.21 14.51
N GLN A 78 30.74 -32.32 14.50
CA GLN A 78 31.15 -31.49 13.36
C GLN A 78 32.58 -31.82 12.88
N ILE A 79 33.05 -33.04 13.12
CA ILE A 79 34.42 -33.46 12.76
C ILE A 79 34.50 -33.63 11.24
N SER A 80 35.42 -32.91 10.60
CA SER A 80 35.55 -32.86 9.12
C SER A 80 36.72 -33.65 8.54
N ALA A 81 37.73 -33.95 9.35
CA ALA A 81 38.89 -34.78 9.03
C ALA A 81 39.43 -35.48 10.29
N ILE A 82 40.23 -36.54 10.11
CA ILE A 82 40.88 -37.28 11.19
C ILE A 82 42.40 -37.32 10.91
N GLU A 83 43.17 -36.80 11.85
CA GLU A 83 44.64 -36.74 11.73
C GLU A 83 45.28 -38.14 11.69
N SER A 84 46.32 -38.28 10.87
CA SER A 84 47.03 -39.56 10.70
C SER A 84 47.63 -40.04 12.01
N GLY A 85 47.10 -41.14 12.55
CA GLY A 85 47.54 -41.72 13.82
C GLY A 85 46.71 -41.30 15.04
N ALA A 86 45.59 -40.60 14.88
CA ALA A 86 44.68 -40.22 15.99
C ALA A 86 44.18 -41.40 16.85
N PHE A 87 44.20 -42.63 16.31
CA PHE A 87 43.86 -43.87 17.05
C PHE A 87 45.09 -44.68 17.53
N SER A 88 46.28 -44.08 17.48
CA SER A 88 47.52 -44.70 17.98
C SER A 88 47.42 -44.96 19.49
N GLY A 89 47.99 -46.07 19.94
CA GLY A 89 47.93 -46.49 21.35
C GLY A 89 46.58 -47.06 21.82
N LEU A 90 45.47 -46.89 21.10
CA LEU A 90 44.13 -47.41 21.44
C LEU A 90 44.00 -48.94 21.21
N THR A 91 44.91 -49.71 21.78
CA THR A 91 45.08 -51.15 21.49
C THR A 91 43.95 -52.03 22.05
N SER A 92 43.15 -51.51 22.99
CA SER A 92 41.99 -52.17 23.58
C SER A 92 40.66 -51.87 22.87
N LEU A 93 40.66 -51.02 21.85
CA LEU A 93 39.44 -50.51 21.23
C LEU A 93 38.68 -51.60 20.45
N ILE A 94 37.40 -51.77 20.77
CA ILE A 94 36.44 -52.74 20.23
C ILE A 94 35.35 -52.05 19.39
N ARG A 95 35.01 -50.78 19.67
CA ARG A 95 34.06 -50.00 18.87
C ARG A 95 34.52 -48.57 18.68
N LEU A 96 34.38 -48.08 17.46
CA LEU A 96 34.56 -46.70 17.03
C LEU A 96 33.28 -46.24 16.31
N ASP A 97 32.63 -45.21 16.83
CA ASP A 97 31.42 -44.62 16.24
C ASP A 97 31.68 -43.15 15.87
N LEU A 98 31.91 -42.90 14.59
CA LEU A 98 32.16 -41.59 13.95
C LEU A 98 30.95 -41.13 13.12
N SER A 99 29.80 -41.77 13.27
CA SER A 99 28.62 -41.54 12.45
C SER A 99 28.00 -40.14 12.64
N MET A 100 27.32 -39.61 11.62
CA MET A 100 26.71 -38.27 11.68
C MET A 100 27.76 -37.19 12.02
N ASN A 101 28.76 -37.07 11.15
CA ASN A 101 29.82 -36.06 11.19
C ASN A 101 29.99 -35.45 9.78
N GLY A 102 30.95 -34.56 9.60
CA GLY A 102 31.27 -33.93 8.30
C GLY A 102 32.50 -34.53 7.62
N LEU A 103 32.86 -35.80 7.90
CA LEU A 103 34.12 -36.37 7.43
C LEU A 103 34.15 -36.43 5.90
N THR A 104 35.13 -35.74 5.30
CA THR A 104 35.29 -35.63 3.83
C THR A 104 36.25 -36.66 3.25
N GLU A 105 37.27 -37.05 4.01
CA GLU A 105 38.28 -38.04 3.66
C GLU A 105 38.62 -38.96 4.84
N LEU A 106 39.18 -40.14 4.54
CA LEU A 106 39.85 -41.01 5.51
C LEU A 106 41.30 -41.22 5.06
N THR A 107 42.23 -41.26 6.01
CA THR A 107 43.65 -41.46 5.70
C THR A 107 43.98 -42.94 5.44
N PRO A 108 44.92 -43.26 4.52
CA PRO A 108 45.47 -44.61 4.39
C PRO A 108 46.09 -45.10 5.71
N ASP A 109 45.98 -46.41 5.98
CA ASP A 109 46.44 -47.03 7.23
C ASP A 109 45.85 -46.40 8.53
N MET A 110 44.75 -45.63 8.51
CA MET A 110 44.22 -44.89 9.68
C MET A 110 43.99 -45.75 10.94
N MET A 111 43.60 -47.03 10.79
CA MET A 111 43.33 -47.93 11.92
C MET A 111 44.61 -48.61 12.48
N LYS A 112 45.80 -48.21 12.02
CA LYS A 112 47.13 -48.72 12.43
C LYS A 112 47.46 -48.40 13.89
N GLY A 113 46.96 -49.24 14.78
CA GLY A 113 47.17 -49.14 16.23
C GLY A 113 46.05 -49.84 17.02
N VAL A 114 44.85 -49.80 16.46
CA VAL A 114 43.58 -50.28 17.01
C VAL A 114 43.57 -51.79 17.31
N GLY A 115 42.70 -52.21 18.24
CA GLY A 115 42.50 -53.60 18.66
C GLY A 115 42.11 -54.57 17.54
N GLY A 116 42.22 -55.88 17.83
CA GLY A 116 42.08 -56.95 16.83
C GLY A 116 40.64 -57.26 16.34
N SER A 117 39.63 -56.71 17.01
CA SER A 117 38.22 -56.84 16.65
C SER A 117 37.55 -55.50 16.84
N VAL A 118 37.02 -54.92 15.75
CA VAL A 118 36.50 -53.55 15.72
C VAL A 118 35.08 -53.56 15.13
N ILE A 119 34.18 -52.78 15.73
CA ILE A 119 32.96 -52.29 15.10
C ILE A 119 33.28 -50.87 14.60
N GLY A 120 33.31 -50.68 13.29
CA GLY A 120 33.58 -49.38 12.66
C GLY A 120 32.31 -48.79 12.07
N LYS A 121 31.81 -47.71 12.68
CA LYS A 121 30.64 -46.96 12.20
C LYS A 121 31.06 -45.57 11.75
N ILE A 122 30.92 -45.30 10.45
CA ILE A 122 31.28 -44.05 9.78
C ILE A 122 30.14 -43.60 8.84
N TYR A 123 28.92 -44.10 9.08
CA TYR A 123 27.72 -43.80 8.30
C TYR A 123 27.25 -42.36 8.48
N ASN A 124 26.54 -41.80 7.49
CA ASN A 124 26.13 -40.40 7.43
C ASN A 124 27.32 -39.43 7.63
N ASN A 125 28.19 -39.39 6.63
CA ASN A 125 29.35 -38.50 6.51
C ASN A 125 29.49 -38.05 5.03
N GLU A 126 30.55 -37.34 4.67
CA GLU A 126 30.75 -36.78 3.31
C GLU A 126 31.82 -37.52 2.48
N LEU A 127 32.23 -38.72 2.88
CA LEU A 127 33.36 -39.43 2.29
C LEU A 127 33.15 -39.71 0.79
N LEU A 128 34.15 -39.35 -0.03
CA LEU A 128 34.16 -39.59 -1.48
C LEU A 128 34.81 -40.93 -1.89
N GLU A 129 35.69 -41.49 -1.05
CA GLU A 129 36.34 -42.77 -1.30
C GLU A 129 36.60 -43.58 -0.01
N ILE A 130 36.87 -44.88 -0.16
CA ILE A 130 37.48 -45.71 0.88
C ILE A 130 38.95 -45.96 0.50
N PRO A 131 39.92 -45.48 1.31
CA PRO A 131 41.33 -45.47 0.96
C PRO A 131 41.98 -46.87 1.01
N SER A 132 43.13 -46.99 0.35
CA SER A 132 44.00 -48.18 0.42
C SER A 132 44.36 -48.54 1.86
N ARG A 133 44.39 -49.84 2.17
CA ARG A 133 44.95 -50.39 3.43
C ARG A 133 44.33 -49.85 4.73
N LEU A 134 43.07 -49.43 4.74
CA LEU A 134 42.43 -48.77 5.90
C LEU A 134 42.58 -49.57 7.22
N PHE A 135 42.59 -50.90 7.16
CA PHE A 135 42.73 -51.82 8.30
C PHE A 135 44.08 -52.55 8.38
N TYR A 136 45.08 -52.12 7.60
CA TYR A 136 46.35 -52.85 7.50
C TYR A 136 47.21 -52.73 8.76
N ARG A 137 47.62 -53.88 9.30
CA ARG A 137 48.56 -53.97 10.42
C ARG A 137 49.62 -55.05 10.14
N PRO A 138 50.90 -54.69 10.00
CA PRO A 138 51.97 -55.68 9.81
C PRO A 138 51.95 -56.77 10.89
N GLY A 139 51.89 -58.03 10.47
CA GLY A 139 51.90 -59.20 11.36
C GLY A 139 50.62 -59.46 12.16
N ARG A 140 49.50 -58.79 11.87
CA ARG A 140 48.17 -59.12 12.45
C ARG A 140 47.07 -59.06 11.40
N GLU A 141 46.15 -60.02 11.48
CA GLU A 141 44.88 -59.96 10.79
C GLU A 141 43.77 -59.55 11.77
N HIS A 142 42.77 -58.84 11.27
CA HIS A 142 41.61 -58.37 12.04
C HIS A 142 40.36 -59.19 11.70
N HIS A 143 39.52 -59.43 12.71
CA HIS A 143 38.17 -59.95 12.54
C HIS A 143 37.17 -58.86 12.89
N VAL A 144 36.45 -58.35 11.90
CA VAL A 144 35.53 -57.22 12.07
C VAL A 144 34.12 -57.74 12.30
N LEU A 145 33.38 -57.12 13.22
CA LEU A 145 31.94 -57.43 13.33
C LEU A 145 31.19 -56.67 12.24
N THR A 146 31.20 -55.34 12.31
CA THR A 146 30.44 -54.47 11.39
C THR A 146 31.35 -53.39 10.81
N LEU A 147 31.34 -53.25 9.48
CA LEU A 147 31.78 -52.06 8.76
C LEU A 147 30.54 -51.35 8.23
N ASP A 148 30.34 -50.09 8.61
CA ASP A 148 29.17 -49.31 8.21
C ASP A 148 29.58 -47.94 7.69
N PHE A 149 29.59 -47.83 6.37
CA PHE A 149 29.88 -46.64 5.57
C PHE A 149 28.61 -46.11 4.88
N SER A 150 27.42 -46.54 5.32
CA SER A 150 26.17 -46.20 4.64
C SER A 150 25.88 -44.68 4.67
N GLY A 151 25.19 -44.14 3.66
CA GLY A 151 24.85 -42.72 3.62
C GLY A 151 26.05 -41.76 3.50
N ASN A 152 27.09 -42.15 2.77
CA ASN A 152 28.22 -41.26 2.42
C ASN A 152 28.08 -40.78 0.95
N LYS A 153 29.17 -40.26 0.36
CA LYS A 153 29.26 -39.81 -1.04
C LYS A 153 30.21 -40.70 -1.87
N ILE A 154 30.44 -41.95 -1.43
CA ILE A 154 31.54 -42.80 -1.90
C ILE A 154 31.33 -43.17 -3.36
N GLN A 155 32.27 -42.77 -4.23
CA GLN A 155 32.32 -43.13 -5.65
C GLN A 155 33.32 -44.26 -5.92
N HIS A 156 34.38 -44.34 -5.11
CA HIS A 156 35.51 -45.24 -5.33
C HIS A 156 35.89 -46.01 -4.05
N VAL A 157 36.31 -47.26 -4.22
CA VAL A 157 36.81 -48.12 -3.14
C VAL A 157 38.15 -48.69 -3.61
N ALA A 158 39.23 -48.48 -2.85
CA ALA A 158 40.53 -49.04 -3.21
C ALA A 158 40.52 -50.57 -3.16
N ALA A 159 41.16 -51.23 -4.12
CA ALA A 159 41.18 -52.69 -4.23
C ALA A 159 41.79 -53.39 -2.99
N ASP A 160 42.71 -52.72 -2.29
CA ASP A 160 43.37 -53.17 -1.06
C ASP A 160 42.81 -52.49 0.21
N ALA A 161 41.65 -51.84 0.16
CA ALA A 161 41.02 -51.17 1.31
C ALA A 161 40.81 -52.11 2.51
N LEU A 162 40.46 -53.37 2.24
CA LEU A 162 40.23 -54.43 3.25
C LEU A 162 41.49 -55.26 3.56
N LEU A 163 42.67 -54.87 3.07
CA LEU A 163 43.92 -55.58 3.33
C LEU A 163 44.20 -55.64 4.84
N GLY A 164 44.36 -56.86 5.36
CA GLY A 164 44.52 -57.13 6.80
C GLY A 164 43.23 -57.58 7.51
N VAL A 165 42.06 -57.52 6.86
CA VAL A 165 40.81 -58.10 7.42
C VAL A 165 40.68 -59.55 6.96
N LYS A 166 40.71 -60.52 7.88
CA LYS A 166 40.52 -61.95 7.54
C LYS A 166 39.05 -62.27 7.24
N GLY A 167 38.15 -61.60 7.94
CA GLY A 167 36.72 -61.74 7.71
C GLY A 167 35.89 -60.76 8.52
N VAL A 168 34.68 -60.54 8.04
CA VAL A 168 33.73 -59.52 8.49
C VAL A 168 32.33 -60.11 8.60
N GLN A 169 31.58 -59.82 9.66
CA GLN A 169 30.21 -60.33 9.82
C GLN A 169 29.20 -59.52 8.99
N GLU A 170 29.37 -58.19 8.92
CA GLU A 170 28.48 -57.26 8.21
C GLU A 170 29.27 -56.15 7.50
N VAL A 171 28.93 -55.88 6.24
CA VAL A 171 29.44 -54.73 5.47
C VAL A 171 28.24 -53.96 4.91
N PHE A 172 28.11 -52.69 5.31
CA PHE A 172 27.10 -51.76 4.80
C PHE A 172 27.76 -50.63 4.02
N LEU A 173 27.48 -50.57 2.72
CA LEU A 173 27.89 -49.52 1.77
C LEU A 173 26.69 -48.83 1.13
N SER A 174 25.47 -49.07 1.63
CA SER A 174 24.24 -48.55 1.04
C SER A 174 24.14 -47.02 1.05
N SER A 175 23.37 -46.46 0.12
CA SER A 175 23.19 -45.01 -0.03
C SER A 175 24.50 -44.26 -0.32
N ASN A 176 25.25 -44.73 -1.32
CA ASN A 176 26.50 -44.14 -1.82
C ASN A 176 26.43 -43.92 -3.35
N ASN A 177 27.55 -43.58 -4.01
CA ASN A 177 27.66 -43.36 -5.45
C ASN A 177 28.55 -44.41 -6.16
N ILE A 178 28.56 -45.65 -5.65
CA ILE A 178 29.46 -46.69 -6.15
C ILE A 178 28.92 -47.20 -7.49
N ALA A 179 29.52 -46.76 -8.60
CA ALA A 179 29.20 -47.24 -9.94
C ALA A 179 29.80 -48.62 -10.27
N SER A 180 30.91 -48.98 -9.60
CA SER A 180 31.58 -50.27 -9.73
C SER A 180 32.47 -50.56 -8.51
N LEU A 181 32.74 -51.83 -8.23
CA LEU A 181 33.70 -52.29 -7.22
C LEU A 181 34.94 -52.93 -7.89
N PRO A 182 36.13 -52.92 -7.27
CA PRO A 182 37.28 -53.68 -7.77
C PRO A 182 37.08 -55.19 -7.61
N GLU A 183 37.42 -55.98 -8.64
CA GLU A 183 37.26 -57.44 -8.68
C GLU A 183 37.88 -58.17 -7.48
N ASP A 184 39.09 -57.78 -7.07
CA ASP A 184 39.84 -58.41 -5.97
C ASP A 184 39.48 -57.91 -4.57
N LEU A 185 38.56 -56.94 -4.42
CA LEU A 185 38.24 -56.31 -3.12
C LEU A 185 37.88 -57.32 -2.01
N PHE A 186 37.22 -58.43 -2.39
CA PHE A 186 36.85 -59.52 -1.48
C PHE A 186 37.66 -60.81 -1.68
N ALA A 187 38.80 -60.78 -2.39
CA ALA A 187 39.59 -61.98 -2.69
C ALA A 187 40.20 -62.64 -1.43
N ASN A 188 40.68 -61.83 -0.49
CA ASN A 188 41.42 -62.28 0.71
C ASN A 188 40.63 -62.18 2.04
N VAL A 189 39.35 -61.81 1.99
CA VAL A 189 38.50 -61.56 3.17
C VAL A 189 37.19 -62.36 3.06
N THR A 190 36.71 -62.93 4.17
CA THR A 190 35.43 -63.67 4.21
C THR A 190 34.30 -62.86 4.83
N VAL A 191 33.21 -62.62 4.10
CA VAL A 191 31.95 -62.07 4.64
C VAL A 191 31.08 -63.21 5.18
N PHE A 192 30.68 -63.13 6.46
CA PHE A 192 30.01 -64.23 7.19
C PHE A 192 28.48 -64.07 7.36
N GLY A 193 27.95 -62.87 7.13
CA GLY A 193 26.54 -62.54 7.35
C GLY A 193 25.96 -61.74 6.20
N THR A 194 26.13 -60.42 6.25
CA THR A 194 25.44 -59.46 5.40
C THR A 194 26.42 -58.63 4.57
N LEU A 195 26.12 -58.48 3.28
CA LEU A 195 26.71 -57.48 2.39
C LEU A 195 25.57 -56.62 1.83
N ASP A 196 25.65 -55.32 2.07
CA ASP A 196 24.67 -54.35 1.61
C ASP A 196 25.30 -53.32 0.69
N LEU A 197 24.85 -53.33 -0.57
CA LEU A 197 25.26 -52.46 -1.67
C LEU A 197 24.03 -51.72 -2.26
N SER A 198 22.92 -51.59 -1.50
CA SER A 198 21.70 -50.96 -2.02
C SER A 198 21.84 -49.44 -2.23
N SER A 199 20.92 -48.84 -2.98
CA SER A 199 20.86 -47.37 -3.16
C SER A 199 22.20 -46.80 -3.65
N ASN A 200 22.73 -47.39 -4.72
CA ASN A 200 24.04 -47.09 -5.33
C ASN A 200 23.92 -47.04 -6.86
N ASP A 201 25.01 -46.72 -7.54
CA ASP A 201 25.04 -46.51 -8.99
C ASP A 201 25.43 -47.78 -9.79
N LEU A 202 25.33 -48.99 -9.21
CA LEU A 202 25.82 -50.23 -9.83
C LEU A 202 24.93 -50.69 -11.00
N SER A 203 25.52 -50.88 -12.19
CA SER A 203 24.87 -51.56 -13.32
C SER A 203 25.10 -53.08 -13.36
N SER A 204 26.16 -53.55 -12.69
CA SER A 204 26.68 -54.92 -12.78
C SER A 204 27.60 -55.23 -11.60
N ILE A 205 27.60 -56.49 -11.13
CA ILE A 205 28.62 -56.99 -10.20
C ILE A 205 29.79 -57.53 -11.03
N PRO A 206 31.06 -57.14 -10.75
CA PRO A 206 32.22 -57.65 -11.46
C PRO A 206 32.36 -59.17 -11.38
N ASP A 207 32.78 -59.79 -12.49
CA ASP A 207 32.87 -61.25 -12.59
C ASP A 207 33.83 -61.82 -11.55
N GLY A 208 33.33 -62.70 -10.69
CA GLY A 208 34.13 -63.37 -9.67
C GLY A 208 34.30 -62.63 -8.34
N LEU A 209 33.88 -61.36 -8.22
CA LEU A 209 34.01 -60.57 -6.97
C LEU A 209 33.49 -61.30 -5.72
N LEU A 210 32.37 -62.00 -5.86
CA LEU A 210 31.70 -62.73 -4.77
C LEU A 210 32.04 -64.23 -4.71
N ARG A 211 32.89 -64.74 -5.61
CA ARG A 211 33.15 -66.18 -5.86
C ARG A 211 33.67 -66.95 -4.64
N PHE A 212 34.38 -66.27 -3.75
CA PHE A 212 34.94 -66.85 -2.53
C PHE A 212 34.04 -66.67 -1.30
N GLN A 213 32.95 -65.89 -1.41
CA GLN A 213 32.05 -65.51 -0.30
C GLN A 213 31.04 -66.60 0.07
N ARG A 214 31.53 -67.84 0.18
CA ARG A 214 30.77 -69.06 0.51
C ARG A 214 30.06 -69.01 1.87
N LYS A 215 30.33 -68.02 2.72
CA LYS A 215 29.72 -67.84 4.05
C LYS A 215 28.67 -66.73 4.11
N LEU A 216 28.56 -65.89 3.08
CA LEU A 216 27.56 -64.83 2.98
C LEU A 216 26.15 -65.44 3.08
N ARG A 217 25.26 -64.79 3.84
CA ARG A 217 23.86 -65.24 4.07
C ARG A 217 22.85 -64.30 3.45
N THR A 218 23.16 -63.01 3.40
CA THR A 218 22.23 -61.96 3.01
C THR A 218 22.93 -60.96 2.10
N LEU A 219 22.30 -60.65 0.96
CA LEU A 219 22.81 -59.72 -0.04
C LEU A 219 21.74 -58.70 -0.44
N TYR A 220 22.06 -57.41 -0.34
CA TYR A 220 21.19 -56.31 -0.75
C TYR A 220 21.78 -55.60 -1.98
N LEU A 221 20.96 -55.51 -3.03
CA LEU A 221 21.25 -54.93 -4.35
C LEU A 221 20.07 -54.07 -4.86
N HIS A 222 19.07 -53.79 -4.01
CA HIS A 222 17.91 -52.98 -4.35
C HIS A 222 18.30 -51.52 -4.66
N GLN A 223 17.47 -50.79 -5.41
CA GLN A 223 17.76 -49.40 -5.82
C GLN A 223 19.15 -49.23 -6.44
N ASN A 224 19.40 -49.94 -7.54
CA ASN A 224 20.59 -49.83 -8.37
C ASN A 224 20.15 -49.79 -9.86
N PHE A 225 21.08 -49.98 -10.80
CA PHE A 225 20.82 -49.92 -12.23
C PHE A 225 20.99 -51.28 -12.94
N PHE A 226 20.80 -52.40 -12.22
CA PHE A 226 20.87 -53.74 -12.80
C PHE A 226 19.79 -53.94 -13.87
N ARG A 227 20.19 -54.32 -15.10
CA ARG A 227 19.26 -54.58 -16.23
C ARG A 227 19.07 -56.07 -16.56
N VAL A 228 20.10 -56.88 -16.32
CA VAL A 228 20.13 -58.32 -16.62
C VAL A 228 20.75 -59.02 -15.42
N LEU A 229 20.10 -60.06 -14.90
CA LEU A 229 20.66 -60.88 -13.83
C LEU A 229 21.46 -62.05 -14.43
N ARG A 230 22.79 -61.90 -14.45
CA ARG A 230 23.71 -62.92 -14.96
C ARG A 230 24.14 -63.91 -13.89
N ARG A 231 24.43 -65.15 -14.32
CA ARG A 231 24.80 -66.25 -13.43
C ARG A 231 26.09 -65.96 -12.66
N GLU A 232 27.05 -65.32 -13.33
CA GLU A 232 28.39 -65.01 -12.85
C GLU A 232 28.38 -64.15 -11.57
N MET A 233 27.35 -63.30 -11.41
CA MET A 233 27.13 -62.43 -10.24
C MET A 233 26.94 -63.20 -8.93
N PHE A 234 26.46 -64.46 -8.99
CA PHE A 234 26.08 -65.26 -7.81
C PHE A 234 26.86 -66.58 -7.67
N VAL A 235 27.83 -66.85 -8.56
CA VAL A 235 28.71 -68.03 -8.49
C VAL A 235 29.41 -68.11 -7.12
N GLY A 236 29.46 -69.30 -6.53
CA GLY A 236 30.14 -69.54 -5.25
C GLY A 236 29.41 -69.09 -3.97
N LEU A 237 28.25 -68.43 -4.05
CA LEU A 237 27.46 -67.94 -2.89
C LEU A 237 26.67 -69.06 -2.17
N GLN A 238 27.37 -70.13 -1.79
CA GLN A 238 26.82 -71.42 -1.36
C GLN A 238 25.98 -71.43 -0.07
N ASN A 239 25.95 -70.35 0.71
CA ASN A 239 25.13 -70.21 1.92
C ASN A 239 24.20 -68.98 1.87
N LEU A 240 24.09 -68.29 0.73
CA LEU A 240 23.18 -67.16 0.57
C LEU A 240 21.73 -67.64 0.71
N ARG A 241 20.97 -67.03 1.63
CA ARG A 241 19.59 -67.36 1.99
C ARG A 241 18.60 -66.26 1.63
N THR A 242 19.00 -64.99 1.70
CA THR A 242 18.14 -63.86 1.37
C THR A 242 18.83 -62.95 0.34
N LEU A 243 18.12 -62.66 -0.75
CA LEU A 243 18.52 -61.72 -1.78
C LEU A 243 17.41 -60.69 -1.99
N MET A 244 17.77 -59.42 -1.90
CA MET A 244 16.85 -58.30 -2.06
C MET A 244 17.39 -57.33 -3.12
N ILE A 245 16.75 -57.36 -4.28
CA ILE A 245 17.20 -56.72 -5.54
C ILE A 245 16.06 -55.96 -6.25
N ALA A 246 15.01 -55.61 -5.50
CA ALA A 246 13.88 -54.82 -5.97
C ALA A 246 14.28 -53.40 -6.45
N ASP A 247 13.35 -52.71 -7.11
CA ASP A 247 13.52 -51.33 -7.58
C ASP A 247 14.79 -51.15 -8.45
N ASN A 248 14.98 -52.09 -9.38
CA ASN A 248 16.01 -52.08 -10.40
C ASN A 248 15.37 -52.22 -11.80
N PRO A 249 15.95 -51.64 -12.87
CA PRO A 249 15.44 -51.72 -14.24
C PRO A 249 15.69 -53.09 -14.91
N ILE A 250 15.44 -54.20 -14.19
CA ILE A 250 15.71 -55.56 -14.67
C ILE A 250 14.66 -55.95 -15.70
N THR A 251 15.14 -56.38 -16.87
CA THR A 251 14.30 -56.84 -18.00
C THR A 251 14.51 -58.32 -18.33
N GLU A 252 15.65 -58.91 -17.93
CA GLU A 252 16.05 -60.29 -18.26
C GLU A 252 16.75 -60.99 -17.09
N ILE A 253 16.62 -62.33 -17.02
CA ILE A 253 17.22 -63.20 -16.00
C ILE A 253 17.75 -64.46 -16.70
N ASP A 254 19.03 -64.78 -16.49
CA ASP A 254 19.68 -65.93 -17.13
C ASP A 254 19.15 -67.30 -16.66
N GLU A 255 19.30 -68.32 -17.51
CA GLU A 255 19.01 -69.70 -17.12
C GLU A 255 19.94 -70.14 -15.96
N ARG A 256 19.36 -70.68 -14.89
CA ARG A 256 20.07 -71.18 -13.70
C ARG A 256 20.89 -70.13 -12.94
N VAL A 257 20.46 -68.86 -12.97
CA VAL A 257 21.19 -67.73 -12.34
C VAL A 257 21.55 -67.98 -10.88
N PHE A 258 20.65 -68.62 -10.09
CA PHE A 258 20.87 -68.90 -8.66
C PHE A 258 21.42 -70.30 -8.35
N SER A 259 21.87 -71.06 -9.35
CA SER A 259 22.20 -72.50 -9.22
C SER A 259 23.31 -72.84 -8.24
N ASP A 260 24.16 -71.88 -7.87
CA ASP A 260 25.25 -72.07 -6.91
C ASP A 260 24.87 -71.68 -5.46
N THR A 261 23.67 -71.13 -5.25
CA THR A 261 23.18 -70.59 -3.97
C THR A 261 22.29 -71.56 -3.19
N GLN A 262 21.99 -71.26 -1.92
CA GLN A 262 20.94 -71.93 -1.13
C GLN A 262 19.80 -70.94 -0.80
N LEU A 263 19.39 -70.15 -1.81
CA LEU A 263 18.46 -69.05 -1.61
C LEU A 263 17.11 -69.55 -1.09
N VAL A 264 16.58 -68.87 -0.06
CA VAL A 264 15.31 -69.17 0.62
C VAL A 264 14.29 -68.07 0.33
N ASN A 265 14.72 -66.81 0.40
CA ASN A 265 13.91 -65.63 0.16
C ASN A 265 14.49 -64.83 -1.03
N LEU A 266 13.68 -64.63 -2.07
CA LEU A 266 13.99 -63.76 -3.21
C LEU A 266 12.98 -62.60 -3.25
N TYR A 267 13.48 -61.38 -3.17
CA TYR A 267 12.68 -60.16 -3.33
C TYR A 267 13.12 -59.43 -4.61
N LEU A 268 12.25 -59.48 -5.63
CA LEU A 268 12.47 -58.98 -6.99
C LEU A 268 11.18 -58.32 -7.48
N PHE A 269 10.78 -57.25 -6.78
CA PHE A 269 9.60 -56.45 -7.08
C PHE A 269 9.96 -55.08 -7.70
N ASN A 270 8.98 -54.39 -8.28
CA ASN A 270 9.14 -53.06 -8.91
C ASN A 270 10.17 -52.97 -10.05
N ALA A 271 10.46 -54.08 -10.75
CA ALA A 271 11.35 -54.11 -11.92
C ALA A 271 10.57 -54.10 -13.25
N GLU A 272 11.29 -54.12 -14.38
CA GLU A 272 10.74 -54.03 -15.74
C GLU A 272 10.50 -55.42 -16.40
N LEU A 273 10.36 -56.47 -15.57
CA LEU A 273 10.23 -57.85 -15.99
C LEU A 273 8.86 -58.12 -16.64
N ARG A 274 8.88 -58.44 -17.94
CA ARG A 274 7.68 -58.84 -18.72
C ARG A 274 7.51 -60.34 -18.90
N SER A 275 8.59 -61.11 -18.78
CA SER A 275 8.56 -62.56 -18.95
C SER A 275 9.66 -63.26 -18.17
N ILE A 276 9.36 -64.44 -17.63
CA ILE A 276 10.34 -65.26 -16.90
C ILE A 276 10.65 -66.52 -17.72
N GLY A 277 11.94 -66.65 -18.08
CA GLY A 277 12.47 -67.71 -18.94
C GLY A 277 12.54 -69.10 -18.29
N ALA A 278 13.28 -70.01 -18.92
CA ALA A 278 13.46 -71.37 -18.41
C ALA A 278 14.39 -71.38 -17.18
N ARG A 279 14.03 -72.17 -16.16
CA ARG A 279 14.80 -72.50 -14.95
C ARG A 279 15.72 -71.41 -14.34
N PRO A 280 15.28 -70.16 -14.14
CA PRO A 280 16.13 -69.11 -13.54
C PRO A 280 16.30 -69.32 -12.03
N PHE A 281 15.24 -69.80 -11.34
CA PHE A 281 15.18 -69.86 -9.89
C PHE A 281 15.77 -71.15 -9.30
N MET A 282 16.36 -72.01 -10.14
CA MET A 282 17.04 -73.23 -9.74
C MET A 282 18.13 -72.92 -8.69
N THR A 283 18.01 -73.51 -7.51
CA THR A 283 18.95 -73.36 -6.38
C THR A 283 19.53 -74.71 -5.96
N ARG A 284 20.56 -74.73 -5.12
CA ARG A 284 21.08 -75.97 -4.53
C ARG A 284 20.02 -76.61 -3.63
N ALA A 285 19.48 -77.75 -4.07
CA ALA A 285 18.42 -78.51 -3.41
C ALA A 285 17.06 -77.79 -3.31
N ASN A 286 16.74 -76.90 -4.26
CA ASN A 286 15.44 -76.22 -4.39
C ASN A 286 14.97 -75.58 -3.08
N SER A 287 15.79 -74.68 -2.54
CA SER A 287 15.68 -74.13 -1.18
C SER A 287 14.70 -72.97 -1.02
N LEU A 288 14.16 -72.44 -2.13
CA LEU A 288 13.28 -71.27 -2.14
C LEU A 288 11.95 -71.55 -1.44
N LEU A 289 11.61 -70.71 -0.46
CA LEU A 289 10.35 -70.72 0.30
C LEU A 289 9.55 -69.41 0.15
N LEU A 290 10.18 -68.33 -0.32
CA LEU A 290 9.52 -67.06 -0.64
C LEU A 290 10.10 -66.48 -1.93
N VAL A 291 9.23 -66.17 -2.90
CA VAL A 291 9.58 -65.49 -4.16
C VAL A 291 8.60 -64.34 -4.38
N SER A 292 9.06 -63.11 -4.22
CA SER A 292 8.23 -61.90 -4.29
C SER A 292 8.48 -61.16 -5.60
N LEU A 293 7.46 -61.14 -6.46
CA LEU A 293 7.46 -60.65 -7.85
C LEU A 293 6.30 -59.67 -8.14
N TYR A 294 5.70 -59.08 -7.11
CA TYR A 294 4.70 -58.01 -7.28
C TYR A 294 5.32 -56.75 -7.92
N GLY A 295 4.51 -55.83 -8.43
CA GLY A 295 5.01 -54.60 -9.06
C GLY A 295 5.81 -54.80 -10.36
N ASN A 296 5.80 -56.01 -10.94
CA ASN A 296 6.34 -56.31 -12.26
C ASN A 296 5.19 -56.64 -13.24
N ASP A 297 5.32 -56.25 -14.50
CA ASP A 297 4.35 -56.52 -15.57
C ASP A 297 4.54 -57.90 -16.22
N VAL A 298 4.68 -58.97 -15.41
CA VAL A 298 5.00 -60.33 -15.91
C VAL A 298 3.79 -60.95 -16.61
N GLU A 299 3.83 -60.96 -17.93
CA GLU A 299 2.78 -61.52 -18.79
C GLU A 299 2.88 -63.06 -18.93
N VAL A 300 4.10 -63.60 -18.89
CA VAL A 300 4.40 -65.02 -19.21
C VAL A 300 5.49 -65.58 -18.30
N ILE A 301 5.27 -66.79 -17.76
CA ILE A 301 6.25 -67.55 -16.97
C ILE A 301 6.35 -68.96 -17.56
N ALA A 302 7.56 -69.45 -17.82
CA ALA A 302 7.76 -70.81 -18.32
C ALA A 302 7.47 -71.88 -17.25
N ASP A 303 6.76 -72.96 -17.58
CA ASP A 303 6.33 -73.98 -16.61
C ASP A 303 7.48 -74.66 -15.84
N SER A 304 8.70 -74.60 -16.37
CA SER A 304 9.91 -75.08 -15.68
C SER A 304 10.23 -74.33 -14.37
N VAL A 305 9.80 -73.06 -14.24
CA VAL A 305 10.05 -72.20 -13.07
C VAL A 305 9.45 -72.81 -11.80
N TRP A 306 8.29 -73.44 -11.90
CA TRP A 306 7.60 -74.07 -10.77
C TRP A 306 8.27 -75.37 -10.29
N GLN A 307 9.21 -75.92 -11.09
CA GLN A 307 10.02 -77.07 -10.71
C GLN A 307 11.22 -76.67 -9.85
N ASP A 308 11.73 -75.44 -10.00
CA ASP A 308 12.87 -74.90 -9.26
C ASP A 308 12.56 -74.63 -7.78
N LEU A 309 11.29 -74.35 -7.46
CA LEU A 309 10.85 -73.87 -6.15
C LEU A 309 10.82 -74.98 -5.09
N GLY A 310 11.04 -74.59 -3.83
CA GLY A 310 10.94 -75.48 -2.68
C GLY A 310 9.49 -75.82 -2.30
N PRO A 311 9.28 -76.85 -1.48
CA PRO A 311 7.94 -77.29 -1.08
C PRO A 311 7.28 -76.29 -0.14
N ARG A 312 6.02 -75.91 -0.42
CA ARG A 312 5.28 -74.82 0.24
C ARG A 312 5.89 -73.44 0.07
N CYS A 313 6.62 -73.22 -1.03
CA CYS A 313 7.06 -71.87 -1.42
C CYS A 313 5.84 -70.96 -1.61
N ASN A 314 5.91 -69.76 -1.02
CA ASN A 314 4.96 -68.67 -1.24
C ASN A 314 5.46 -67.80 -2.40
N VAL A 315 4.59 -67.47 -3.34
CA VAL A 315 4.92 -66.69 -4.54
C VAL A 315 3.88 -65.59 -4.73
N SER A 316 4.27 -64.32 -4.68
CA SER A 316 3.39 -63.17 -4.95
C SER A 316 3.71 -62.57 -6.33
N ILE A 317 2.73 -62.52 -7.24
CA ILE A 317 2.89 -62.07 -8.64
C ILE A 317 1.73 -61.15 -9.02
N GLY A 318 1.99 -60.10 -9.79
CA GLY A 318 0.95 -59.20 -10.30
C GLY A 318 -0.14 -59.91 -11.13
N SER A 319 -1.32 -59.30 -11.20
CA SER A 319 -2.48 -59.79 -11.95
C SER A 319 -2.35 -59.74 -13.49
N THR A 320 -1.17 -59.43 -14.02
CA THR A 320 -0.85 -59.23 -15.46
C THR A 320 -0.60 -60.53 -16.25
N LEU A 321 -0.58 -61.70 -15.58
CA LEU A 321 -0.33 -63.00 -16.21
C LEU A 321 -1.39 -63.38 -17.26
N ARG A 322 -0.96 -63.56 -18.52
CA ARG A 322 -1.82 -63.92 -19.66
C ARG A 322 -2.26 -65.39 -19.69
N ARG A 323 -1.67 -66.25 -18.85
CA ARG A 323 -1.97 -67.68 -18.76
C ARG A 323 -1.81 -68.16 -17.32
N VAL A 324 -2.76 -68.97 -16.85
CA VAL A 324 -2.63 -69.72 -15.59
C VAL A 324 -1.52 -70.78 -15.75
N PRO A 325 -0.44 -70.75 -14.96
CA PRO A 325 0.68 -71.67 -15.09
C PRO A 325 0.32 -73.12 -14.72
N PHE A 326 1.06 -74.10 -15.25
CA PHE A 326 0.92 -75.50 -14.81
C PHE A 326 1.82 -75.77 -13.60
N THR A 327 1.25 -75.69 -12.40
CA THR A 327 1.99 -75.64 -11.14
C THR A 327 1.88 -76.94 -10.33
N ARG A 328 2.81 -77.12 -9.37
CA ARG A 328 2.66 -78.13 -8.32
C ARG A 328 1.61 -77.70 -7.31
N SER A 329 0.81 -78.65 -6.82
CA SER A 329 -0.25 -78.41 -5.84
C SER A 329 0.25 -78.07 -4.42
N ASP A 330 1.56 -78.12 -4.18
CA ASP A 330 2.18 -77.76 -2.91
C ASP A 330 2.80 -76.35 -2.90
N LEU A 331 2.53 -75.52 -3.92
CA LEU A 331 2.98 -74.12 -4.01
C LEU A 331 1.82 -73.17 -3.67
N ASN A 332 2.11 -72.14 -2.87
CA ASN A 332 1.15 -71.09 -2.54
C ASN A 332 1.37 -69.89 -3.47
N ILE A 333 0.55 -69.77 -4.52
CA ILE A 333 0.69 -68.70 -5.52
C ILE A 333 -0.44 -67.69 -5.34
N ASN A 334 -0.05 -66.47 -5.00
CA ASN A 334 -0.94 -65.34 -4.76
C ASN A 334 -0.86 -64.38 -5.95
N LEU A 335 -1.96 -64.27 -6.70
CA LEU A 335 -2.15 -63.23 -7.71
C LEU A 335 -2.58 -61.94 -7.02
N VAL A 336 -1.85 -60.85 -7.23
CA VAL A 336 -2.01 -59.61 -6.45
C VAL A 336 -2.44 -58.41 -7.30
N GLY A 337 -3.34 -57.60 -6.73
CA GLY A 337 -3.87 -56.37 -7.34
C GLY A 337 -3.11 -55.11 -6.92
N THR A 338 -3.63 -53.94 -7.32
CA THR A 338 -3.04 -52.61 -7.08
C THR A 338 -2.91 -52.24 -5.60
N ASP A 339 -3.94 -52.54 -4.81
CA ASP A 339 -3.96 -52.27 -3.36
C ASP A 339 -3.23 -53.35 -2.53
N PHE A 340 -2.61 -54.35 -3.17
CA PHE A 340 -1.87 -55.39 -2.44
C PHE A 340 -0.61 -54.85 -1.80
N VAL A 341 -0.43 -55.24 -0.54
CA VAL A 341 0.71 -54.89 0.28
C VAL A 341 1.31 -56.16 0.88
N GLN A 342 2.63 -56.31 0.74
CA GLN A 342 3.34 -57.50 1.18
C GLN A 342 3.69 -57.38 2.66
N THR A 343 2.92 -58.06 3.52
CA THR A 343 3.26 -58.22 4.94
C THR A 343 4.26 -59.36 5.14
N LEU A 344 5.24 -59.17 6.03
CA LEU A 344 6.34 -60.09 6.35
C LEU A 344 6.62 -60.10 7.86
N SER A 345 6.71 -61.28 8.46
CA SER A 345 7.15 -61.44 9.86
C SER A 345 8.66 -61.64 9.91
N VAL A 346 9.40 -60.69 10.48
CA VAL A 346 10.87 -60.61 10.37
C VAL A 346 11.58 -60.37 11.71
N THR A 347 12.89 -60.60 11.75
CA THR A 347 13.76 -60.29 12.89
C THR A 347 14.09 -58.81 13.00
N LYS A 348 14.72 -58.40 14.12
CA LYS A 348 15.21 -57.02 14.30
C LYS A 348 16.22 -56.59 13.23
N GLU A 349 17.11 -57.48 12.80
CA GLU A 349 18.10 -57.19 11.76
C GLU A 349 17.41 -56.91 10.41
N GLU A 350 16.54 -57.82 9.97
CA GLU A 350 15.77 -57.72 8.72
C GLU A 350 14.83 -56.51 8.71
N ARG A 351 14.24 -56.14 9.86
CA ARG A 351 13.33 -54.99 10.00
C ARG A 351 13.93 -53.67 9.51
N ASN A 352 15.18 -53.38 9.88
CA ASN A 352 15.85 -52.14 9.48
C ASN A 352 16.06 -52.05 7.95
N LEU A 353 16.15 -53.22 7.30
CA LEU A 353 16.45 -53.35 5.88
C LEU A 353 15.16 -53.30 5.03
N LEU A 354 14.02 -53.70 5.60
CA LEU A 354 12.71 -53.46 5.00
C LEU A 354 12.24 -52.00 5.13
N ILE A 355 12.54 -51.29 6.23
CA ILE A 355 12.28 -49.83 6.31
C ILE A 355 13.00 -49.07 5.19
N ARG A 356 14.30 -49.35 4.99
CA ARG A 356 15.09 -48.80 3.87
C ARG A 356 14.61 -49.23 2.48
N ALA A 357 13.66 -50.17 2.40
CA ALA A 357 13.09 -50.70 1.17
C ALA A 357 11.56 -50.47 1.08
N GLY A 358 11.02 -49.45 1.76
CA GLY A 358 9.64 -49.00 1.56
C GLY A 358 8.58 -49.75 2.37
N PHE A 359 8.92 -50.27 3.55
CA PHE A 359 7.97 -50.91 4.47
C PHE A 359 7.86 -50.11 5.79
N SER A 360 6.64 -49.86 6.27
CA SER A 360 6.43 -49.57 7.71
C SER A 360 6.54 -50.90 8.49
N CYS A 361 7.04 -50.87 9.71
CA CYS A 361 7.45 -52.09 10.44
C CYS A 361 7.09 -52.07 11.94
N GLU A 362 5.87 -52.50 12.26
CA GLU A 362 5.38 -52.59 13.62
C GLU A 362 6.06 -53.71 14.44
N LYS A 363 6.13 -53.54 15.76
CA LYS A 363 6.74 -54.52 16.68
C LYS A 363 5.69 -55.45 17.28
N THR A 364 5.61 -56.69 16.78
CA THR A 364 4.63 -57.69 17.22
C THR A 364 5.10 -58.62 18.34
N GLY A 365 6.39 -58.64 18.69
CA GLY A 365 6.89 -59.50 19.76
C GLY A 365 8.26 -59.12 20.32
N TYR A 366 8.86 -60.03 21.10
CA TYR A 366 10.11 -59.75 21.83
C TYR A 366 11.31 -59.45 20.91
N ARG A 367 11.37 -60.10 19.74
CA ARG A 367 12.37 -59.87 18.67
C ARG A 367 11.79 -59.91 17.25
N THR A 368 10.47 -59.95 17.13
CA THR A 368 9.74 -60.07 15.87
C THR A 368 9.02 -58.78 15.52
N TYR A 369 9.04 -58.46 14.22
CA TYR A 369 8.40 -57.30 13.62
C TYR A 369 7.50 -57.75 12.48
N GLN A 370 6.43 -57.00 12.23
CA GLN A 370 5.53 -57.18 11.10
C GLN A 370 5.74 -56.01 10.15
N CYS A 371 6.52 -56.25 9.10
CA CYS A 371 6.85 -55.27 8.08
C CYS A 371 5.84 -55.35 6.93
N THR A 372 5.39 -54.19 6.47
CA THR A 372 4.24 -54.02 5.57
C THR A 372 4.61 -52.95 4.54
N THR A 373 4.66 -53.30 3.26
CA THR A 373 5.01 -52.35 2.18
C THR A 373 4.08 -51.13 2.18
N CYS A 374 4.61 -49.94 1.94
CA CYS A 374 3.80 -48.74 1.78
C CYS A 374 2.80 -48.89 0.62
N HIS A 375 1.56 -48.43 0.85
CA HIS A 375 0.44 -48.51 -0.09
C HIS A 375 0.60 -47.50 -1.25
N GLN A 376 -0.18 -47.66 -2.33
CA GLN A 376 -0.31 -46.60 -3.33
C GLN A 376 -0.80 -45.29 -2.67
N GLY A 377 -0.30 -44.16 -3.15
CA GLY A 377 -0.40 -42.86 -2.51
C GLY A 377 0.65 -42.58 -1.43
N THR A 378 1.44 -43.57 -1.00
CA THR A 378 2.48 -43.38 0.04
C THR A 378 3.85 -43.92 -0.38
N TYR A 379 4.92 -43.41 0.23
CA TYR A 379 6.29 -43.88 0.09
C TYR A 379 6.94 -44.05 1.46
N GLY A 380 7.89 -44.98 1.59
CA GLY A 380 8.59 -45.23 2.85
C GLY A 380 9.89 -44.46 3.00
N GLY A 381 10.35 -44.35 4.24
CA GLY A 381 11.65 -43.79 4.61
C GLY A 381 11.99 -44.06 6.06
N ALA A 382 13.19 -43.68 6.49
CA ALA A 382 13.49 -43.58 7.92
C ALA A 382 12.88 -42.28 8.48
N PRO A 383 12.27 -42.26 9.68
CA PRO A 383 12.47 -43.23 10.77
C PRO A 383 11.77 -44.59 10.65
N GLU A 384 10.42 -44.65 10.69
CA GLU A 384 9.68 -45.93 10.85
C GLU A 384 8.35 -46.05 10.06
N ASP A 385 7.89 -45.01 9.33
CA ASP A 385 6.53 -44.96 8.73
C ASP A 385 6.47 -44.58 7.24
N CYS A 386 5.28 -44.77 6.63
CA CYS A 386 4.98 -44.42 5.23
C CYS A 386 4.38 -43.00 5.13
N THR A 387 5.05 -42.12 4.39
CA THR A 387 4.63 -40.73 4.15
C THR A 387 3.66 -40.66 2.96
N PRO A 388 2.53 -39.94 3.03
CA PRO A 388 1.65 -39.71 1.89
C PRO A 388 2.28 -38.77 0.85
N CYS A 389 1.83 -38.86 -0.40
CA CYS A 389 2.11 -37.84 -1.40
C CYS A 389 1.19 -36.63 -1.21
N PRO A 390 1.74 -35.40 -1.05
CA PRO A 390 0.97 -34.22 -0.67
C PRO A 390 0.02 -33.76 -1.79
N SER A 391 -1.02 -33.02 -1.39
CA SER A 391 -2.01 -32.45 -2.31
C SER A 391 -1.37 -31.49 -3.33
N GLY A 392 -1.91 -31.46 -4.53
CA GLY A 392 -1.35 -30.72 -5.66
C GLY A 392 -0.76 -31.66 -6.72
N GLY A 393 0.34 -31.29 -7.36
CA GLY A 393 0.90 -31.98 -8.52
C GLY A 393 1.53 -33.36 -8.28
N PHE A 394 1.15 -34.12 -7.24
CA PHE A 394 1.87 -35.33 -6.81
C PHE A 394 0.96 -36.54 -6.62
N PHE A 395 1.41 -37.72 -7.09
CA PHE A 395 0.74 -39.01 -6.87
C PHE A 395 1.75 -40.16 -6.75
N GLN A 396 1.33 -41.35 -6.30
CA GLN A 396 2.21 -42.52 -6.20
C GLN A 396 1.48 -43.82 -6.56
N ASN A 397 1.88 -44.47 -7.67
CA ASN A 397 1.18 -45.62 -8.26
C ASN A 397 1.85 -46.98 -8.08
N ARG A 398 2.98 -47.08 -7.35
CA ARG A 398 3.55 -48.39 -6.94
C ARG A 398 3.56 -48.51 -5.43
N THR A 399 3.41 -49.73 -4.94
CA THR A 399 3.62 -50.07 -3.53
C THR A 399 5.11 -50.26 -3.23
N GLY A 400 5.50 -50.06 -1.98
CA GLY A 400 6.89 -50.25 -1.53
C GLY A 400 7.92 -49.26 -2.07
N GLN A 401 7.52 -48.12 -2.66
CA GLN A 401 8.48 -47.09 -3.05
C GLN A 401 9.17 -46.47 -1.83
N VAL A 402 10.38 -45.94 -2.04
CA VAL A 402 11.22 -45.32 -0.99
C VAL A 402 11.77 -43.99 -1.49
N VAL A 403 12.03 -43.06 -0.56
CA VAL A 403 12.74 -41.81 -0.84
C VAL A 403 14.03 -42.05 -1.63
N LYS A 404 14.15 -41.40 -2.81
CA LYS A 404 15.40 -41.42 -3.59
C LYS A 404 16.43 -40.51 -2.93
N ARG A 405 17.68 -40.97 -2.95
CA ARG A 405 18.82 -40.34 -2.27
C ARG A 405 18.98 -38.85 -2.64
N GLY A 406 18.74 -37.97 -1.67
CA GLY A 406 18.87 -36.51 -1.81
C GLY A 406 17.61 -35.79 -2.32
N ALA A 407 16.47 -36.46 -2.46
CA ALA A 407 15.17 -35.83 -2.71
C ALA A 407 14.33 -35.78 -1.43
N ASP A 408 13.68 -34.66 -1.15
CA ASP A 408 12.77 -34.54 0.02
C ASP A 408 11.45 -35.30 -0.20
N LEU A 409 11.06 -35.51 -1.45
CA LEU A 409 9.79 -36.12 -1.87
C LEU A 409 10.01 -37.20 -2.94
N ASN A 410 9.36 -38.37 -2.81
CA ASN A 410 9.37 -39.43 -3.82
C ASN A 410 7.94 -39.77 -4.29
N CYS A 411 7.37 -38.83 -5.04
CA CYS A 411 6.09 -38.96 -5.74
C CYS A 411 6.31 -38.72 -7.23
N PHE A 412 5.43 -39.27 -8.06
CA PHE A 412 5.37 -38.91 -9.48
C PHE A 412 4.65 -37.58 -9.65
N PHE A 413 5.12 -36.78 -10.60
CA PHE A 413 4.48 -35.52 -10.98
C PHE A 413 3.24 -35.79 -11.83
N CYS A 414 2.11 -35.15 -11.48
CA CYS A 414 0.99 -34.94 -12.39
C CYS A 414 1.46 -34.17 -13.64
N ASN A 415 0.79 -34.40 -14.77
CA ASN A 415 1.04 -33.65 -16.01
C ASN A 415 0.77 -32.15 -15.80
N ASN A 416 1.41 -31.28 -16.59
CA ASN A 416 1.11 -29.85 -16.56
C ASN A 416 -0.38 -29.61 -16.84
N GLY A 417 -0.99 -28.66 -16.14
CA GLY A 417 -2.43 -28.43 -16.16
C GLY A 417 -3.27 -29.43 -15.36
N THR A 418 -2.66 -30.35 -14.60
CA THR A 418 -3.37 -31.29 -13.72
C THR A 418 -2.78 -31.37 -12.30
N TYR A 419 -3.63 -31.71 -11.33
CA TYR A 419 -3.30 -31.82 -9.90
C TYR A 419 -4.22 -32.81 -9.17
N VAL A 420 -3.75 -33.40 -8.08
CA VAL A 420 -4.56 -34.14 -7.12
C VAL A 420 -5.19 -33.13 -6.14
N PRO A 421 -6.53 -33.01 -6.06
CA PRO A 421 -7.20 -32.13 -5.11
C PRO A 421 -7.20 -32.75 -3.70
N PRO A 422 -7.39 -31.95 -2.63
CA PRO A 422 -7.39 -32.45 -1.25
C PRO A 422 -8.40 -33.58 -0.97
N GLU A 423 -9.52 -33.62 -1.69
CA GLU A 423 -10.54 -34.67 -1.58
C GLU A 423 -10.10 -36.03 -2.17
N ALA A 424 -9.05 -36.05 -3.00
CA ALA A 424 -8.45 -37.25 -3.59
C ALA A 424 -7.08 -37.60 -2.96
N HIS A 425 -6.69 -36.91 -1.89
CA HIS A 425 -5.42 -37.12 -1.20
C HIS A 425 -5.41 -38.40 -0.34
N PRO A 426 -4.33 -39.20 -0.34
CA PRO A 426 -3.16 -39.10 -1.22
C PRO A 426 -3.41 -39.75 -2.59
N GLY A 427 -2.97 -39.09 -3.66
CA GLY A 427 -3.20 -39.54 -5.03
C GLY A 427 -2.50 -40.86 -5.34
N LYS A 428 -3.26 -41.87 -5.79
CA LYS A 428 -2.79 -43.24 -6.01
C LYS A 428 -2.43 -43.54 -7.47
N THR A 429 -2.95 -42.76 -8.40
CA THR A 429 -2.87 -43.00 -9.83
C THR A 429 -2.78 -41.69 -10.60
N ILE A 430 -2.34 -41.77 -11.87
CA ILE A 430 -2.40 -40.63 -12.79
C ILE A 430 -3.86 -40.19 -13.09
N GLY A 431 -4.86 -41.03 -12.79
CA GLY A 431 -6.28 -40.69 -12.90
C GLY A 431 -6.81 -39.80 -11.77
N ASP A 432 -6.08 -39.71 -10.65
CA ASP A 432 -6.43 -38.81 -9.54
C ASP A 432 -5.93 -37.37 -9.79
N CYS A 433 -5.05 -37.18 -10.79
CA CYS A 433 -4.64 -35.87 -11.29
C CYS A 433 -5.76 -35.27 -12.17
N VAL A 434 -6.68 -34.50 -11.56
CA VAL A 434 -7.76 -33.80 -12.28
C VAL A 434 -7.25 -32.53 -12.97
N VAL A 435 -8.02 -32.00 -13.92
CA VAL A 435 -7.69 -30.73 -14.62
C VAL A 435 -7.72 -29.56 -13.64
N CYS A 436 -6.72 -28.67 -13.74
CA CYS A 436 -6.63 -27.49 -12.87
C CYS A 436 -7.81 -26.51 -13.03
N PRO A 437 -8.15 -25.73 -11.98
CA PRO A 437 -9.32 -24.85 -11.99
C PRO A 437 -9.26 -23.68 -12.97
N SER A 438 -10.42 -23.03 -13.17
CA SER A 438 -10.56 -21.80 -13.96
C SER A 438 -9.57 -20.69 -13.54
N GLY A 439 -9.10 -19.91 -14.51
CA GLY A 439 -8.16 -18.80 -14.27
C GLY A 439 -6.71 -19.23 -14.01
N THR A 440 -6.37 -20.52 -14.13
CA THR A 440 -5.00 -21.04 -13.95
C THR A 440 -4.26 -21.24 -15.27
N ASP A 441 -2.93 -21.14 -15.23
CA ASP A 441 -2.02 -21.44 -16.33
C ASP A 441 -1.81 -22.97 -16.45
N THR A 442 -2.59 -23.58 -17.33
CA THR A 442 -2.54 -25.02 -17.62
C THR A 442 -1.28 -25.46 -18.37
N SER A 443 -0.40 -24.54 -18.79
CA SER A 443 0.91 -24.90 -19.36
C SER A 443 1.94 -25.30 -18.31
N ARG A 444 1.66 -25.02 -17.02
CA ARG A 444 2.60 -25.22 -15.90
C ARG A 444 2.21 -26.39 -14.99
N HIS A 445 3.17 -26.84 -14.20
CA HIS A 445 2.98 -27.86 -13.18
C HIS A 445 2.43 -27.24 -11.88
N ALA A 446 1.58 -27.99 -11.15
CA ALA A 446 0.82 -27.45 -10.01
C ALA A 446 1.64 -27.30 -8.71
N GLY A 447 2.60 -28.20 -8.45
CA GLY A 447 3.38 -28.18 -7.20
C GLY A 447 2.48 -28.43 -5.98
N PHE A 448 2.79 -27.84 -4.82
CA PHE A 448 2.08 -28.07 -3.55
C PHE A 448 0.78 -27.24 -3.42
N ARG A 449 0.07 -26.99 -4.54
CA ARG A 449 -1.16 -26.20 -4.68
C ARG A 449 -1.88 -26.58 -5.98
N ALA A 450 -3.03 -25.98 -6.30
CA ALA A 450 -3.53 -26.02 -7.69
C ALA A 450 -2.65 -25.16 -8.61
N CYS A 451 -2.72 -25.38 -9.94
CA CYS A 451 -1.90 -24.69 -10.93
C CYS A 451 -1.79 -23.18 -10.70
N PRO A 452 -0.64 -22.55 -11.04
CA PRO A 452 -0.46 -21.11 -10.87
C PRO A 452 -1.57 -20.30 -11.57
N CYS A 453 -1.94 -19.14 -11.03
CA CYS A 453 -2.88 -18.27 -11.72
C CYS A 453 -2.28 -17.69 -13.00
N VAL A 454 -3.14 -17.29 -13.95
CA VAL A 454 -2.74 -16.45 -15.08
C VAL A 454 -2.27 -15.06 -14.57
N SER A 455 -1.41 -14.37 -15.30
CA SER A 455 -0.95 -13.02 -14.93
C SER A 455 -2.13 -12.07 -14.69
N ASN A 456 -2.07 -11.31 -13.59
CA ASN A 456 -3.15 -10.47 -13.06
C ASN A 456 -4.46 -11.23 -12.74
N TYR A 457 -4.34 -12.43 -12.17
CA TYR A 457 -5.45 -13.14 -11.52
C TYR A 457 -5.09 -13.51 -10.07
N TYR A 458 -6.04 -13.37 -9.15
CA TYR A 458 -5.90 -13.72 -7.73
C TYR A 458 -6.82 -14.88 -7.34
N ARG A 459 -6.58 -15.54 -6.20
CA ARG A 459 -7.46 -16.58 -5.66
C ARG A 459 -7.76 -16.39 -4.17
N LYS A 460 -8.84 -17.02 -3.70
CA LYS A 460 -9.24 -17.10 -2.27
C LYS A 460 -9.08 -18.53 -1.69
N ASP A 461 -8.63 -19.50 -2.49
CA ASP A 461 -8.39 -20.90 -2.11
C ASP A 461 -7.14 -21.45 -2.79
N ARG A 462 -6.22 -22.08 -2.04
CA ARG A 462 -4.95 -22.67 -2.53
C ARG A 462 -5.15 -23.76 -3.60
N PHE A 463 -6.29 -24.46 -3.57
CA PHE A 463 -6.63 -25.55 -4.47
C PHE A 463 -7.83 -25.23 -5.38
N GLY A 464 -8.32 -23.98 -5.35
CA GLY A 464 -9.46 -23.50 -6.13
C GLY A 464 -9.10 -22.63 -7.34
N GLU A 465 -10.12 -21.96 -7.87
CA GLU A 465 -10.05 -21.10 -9.06
C GLU A 465 -9.46 -19.71 -8.80
N CYS A 466 -8.97 -19.08 -9.88
CA CYS A 466 -8.48 -17.71 -9.88
C CYS A 466 -9.46 -16.77 -10.60
N PHE A 467 -9.62 -15.57 -10.06
CA PHE A 467 -10.47 -14.48 -10.54
C PHE A 467 -9.60 -13.36 -11.11
N ALA A 468 -10.09 -12.64 -12.12
CA ALA A 468 -9.36 -11.53 -12.72
C ALA A 468 -9.16 -10.37 -11.71
N CYS A 469 -7.99 -9.75 -11.72
CA CYS A 469 -7.69 -8.61 -10.84
C CYS A 469 -8.64 -7.42 -11.11
N PRO A 470 -9.07 -6.66 -10.08
CA PRO A 470 -9.77 -5.39 -10.28
C PRO A 470 -9.00 -4.43 -11.20
N LEU A 471 -9.71 -3.71 -12.07
CA LEU A 471 -9.08 -2.84 -13.09
C LEU A 471 -8.35 -1.62 -12.53
N GLN A 472 -8.53 -1.29 -11.25
CA GLN A 472 -7.90 -0.15 -10.59
C GLN A 472 -7.51 -0.49 -9.14
N GLY A 473 -6.40 0.09 -8.69
CA GLY A 473 -6.04 0.15 -7.27
C GLY A 473 -5.50 -1.12 -6.61
N THR A 474 -5.43 -2.25 -7.32
CA THR A 474 -4.75 -3.48 -6.83
C THR A 474 -3.78 -4.04 -7.87
N ASP A 475 -2.75 -4.71 -7.38
CA ASP A 475 -1.95 -5.68 -8.12
C ASP A 475 -2.37 -7.11 -7.68
N CYS A 476 -2.23 -8.07 -8.59
CA CYS A 476 -2.50 -9.49 -8.35
C CYS A 476 -1.38 -10.41 -8.90
N SER A 477 -0.18 -9.87 -9.11
CA SER A 477 0.98 -10.60 -9.66
C SER A 477 1.40 -11.81 -8.83
N GLU A 478 1.16 -11.80 -7.51
CA GLU A 478 1.50 -12.90 -6.57
C GLU A 478 0.30 -13.81 -6.21
N GLU A 479 -0.76 -13.81 -7.02
CA GLU A 479 -1.99 -14.62 -6.86
C GLU A 479 -2.90 -14.22 -5.68
N TYR A 480 -2.60 -13.12 -4.98
CA TYR A 480 -3.48 -12.48 -3.99
C TYR A 480 -3.61 -10.98 -4.33
N GLN A 481 -4.59 -10.27 -3.76
CA GLN A 481 -4.75 -8.83 -3.98
C GLN A 481 -3.83 -8.01 -3.06
N HIS A 482 -3.01 -7.15 -3.65
CA HIS A 482 -2.12 -6.18 -3.02
C HIS A 482 -2.56 -4.75 -3.38
N LEU A 483 -2.80 -3.87 -2.40
CA LEU A 483 -3.22 -2.48 -2.63
C LEU A 483 -2.13 -1.62 -3.29
N LEU A 484 -2.46 -0.84 -4.31
CA LEU A 484 -1.50 0.03 -5.03
C LEU A 484 -1.34 1.43 -4.37
N PRO A 485 -0.19 2.10 -4.54
CA PRO A 485 0.00 3.48 -4.10
C PRO A 485 -0.97 4.46 -4.78
N GLY A 486 -1.54 5.37 -3.98
CA GLY A 486 -2.57 6.32 -4.38
C GLY A 486 -4.01 5.88 -4.08
N PHE A 487 -4.17 4.66 -3.56
CA PHE A 487 -5.46 4.07 -3.19
C PHE A 487 -5.48 3.70 -1.70
N TRP A 488 -6.67 3.48 -1.15
CA TRP A 488 -6.87 3.12 0.26
C TRP A 488 -8.02 2.14 0.39
N TRP A 489 -7.89 1.27 1.39
CA TRP A 489 -8.95 0.42 1.90
C TRP A 489 -8.79 0.30 3.42
N THR A 490 -9.69 -0.41 4.08
CA THR A 490 -9.58 -0.72 5.51
C THR A 490 -9.90 -2.20 5.74
N TRP A 491 -9.95 -2.62 7.00
CA TRP A 491 -10.56 -3.87 7.43
C TRP A 491 -11.58 -3.65 8.57
N ASP A 492 -11.88 -2.38 8.88
CA ASP A 492 -12.65 -1.95 10.06
C ASP A 492 -14.16 -1.86 9.78
N TRP A 493 -14.79 -3.02 9.56
CA TRP A 493 -16.25 -3.18 9.49
C TRP A 493 -16.75 -4.35 10.36
N GLY A 494 -16.06 -4.63 11.47
CA GLY A 494 -16.58 -5.52 12.52
C GLY A 494 -16.10 -6.97 12.51
N SER A 495 -15.03 -7.31 11.78
CA SER A 495 -14.37 -8.63 11.91
C SER A 495 -12.85 -8.50 11.91
N VAL A 496 -12.26 -8.45 13.12
CA VAL A 496 -10.80 -8.52 13.34
C VAL A 496 -10.22 -9.84 12.81
N ASP A 497 -11.01 -10.91 12.85
CA ASP A 497 -10.67 -12.22 12.29
C ASP A 497 -10.55 -12.19 10.75
N ASN A 498 -11.21 -11.25 10.06
CA ASN A 498 -11.17 -11.16 8.59
C ASN A 498 -9.77 -10.76 8.09
N TYR A 499 -9.20 -9.67 8.64
CA TYR A 499 -7.82 -9.27 8.37
C TYR A 499 -6.84 -10.43 8.70
N GLN A 500 -6.92 -10.97 9.92
CA GLN A 500 -5.97 -11.99 10.37
C GLN A 500 -6.09 -13.32 9.61
N SER A 501 -7.27 -13.65 9.07
CA SER A 501 -7.44 -14.85 8.24
C SER A 501 -6.99 -14.63 6.80
N TYR A 502 -7.13 -13.41 6.24
CA TYR A 502 -6.54 -13.08 4.95
C TYR A 502 -5.00 -12.97 5.02
N GLU A 503 -4.45 -12.31 6.05
CA GLU A 503 -3.01 -12.22 6.32
C GLU A 503 -2.39 -13.63 6.39
N LYS A 504 -2.98 -14.55 7.18
CA LYS A 504 -2.54 -15.96 7.25
C LYS A 504 -2.70 -16.70 5.92
N TYR A 505 -3.77 -16.46 5.17
CA TYR A 505 -3.97 -17.05 3.85
C TYR A 505 -2.92 -16.58 2.82
N VAL A 506 -2.52 -15.30 2.85
CA VAL A 506 -1.45 -14.76 2.00
C VAL A 506 -0.10 -15.36 2.41
N GLN A 507 0.22 -15.40 3.71
CA GLN A 507 1.43 -16.10 4.18
C GLN A 507 1.43 -17.59 3.80
N ASN A 508 0.25 -18.23 3.70
CA ASN A 508 0.11 -19.59 3.19
C ASN A 508 0.38 -19.68 1.68
N ILE A 509 -0.23 -18.82 0.85
CA ILE A 509 -0.17 -18.93 -0.62
C ILE A 509 1.26 -18.77 -1.16
N LEU A 510 2.08 -17.98 -0.46
CA LEU A 510 3.52 -17.77 -0.73
C LEU A 510 4.40 -18.99 -0.40
N ILE A 511 3.91 -19.97 0.35
CA ILE A 511 4.65 -21.20 0.64
C ILE A 511 4.56 -22.15 -0.57
N HIS A 512 5.71 -22.46 -1.18
CA HIS A 512 5.82 -23.27 -2.39
C HIS A 512 6.31 -24.72 -2.17
N ASN A 513 6.35 -25.19 -0.93
CA ASN A 513 6.75 -26.55 -0.54
C ASN A 513 5.64 -27.23 0.30
N GLU A 514 5.94 -28.38 0.91
CA GLU A 514 5.01 -29.14 1.74
C GLU A 514 4.72 -28.50 3.11
N SER A 515 5.52 -27.54 3.58
CA SER A 515 5.35 -26.93 4.91
C SER A 515 4.31 -25.80 4.96
N TYR A 516 3.24 -25.91 4.16
CA TYR A 516 2.09 -25.01 4.26
C TYR A 516 1.15 -25.45 5.40
N ASP A 517 0.38 -24.52 5.95
CA ASP A 517 -0.58 -24.80 7.02
C ASP A 517 -1.93 -25.26 6.42
N GLU A 518 -2.31 -26.51 6.66
CA GLU A 518 -3.59 -27.07 6.18
C GLU A 518 -4.82 -26.31 6.70
N SER A 519 -4.73 -25.63 7.84
CA SER A 519 -5.85 -24.90 8.44
C SER A 519 -6.15 -23.55 7.78
N THR A 520 -5.21 -22.99 7.01
CA THR A 520 -5.30 -21.65 6.40
C THR A 520 -5.30 -21.66 4.86
N VAL A 521 -5.50 -22.82 4.22
CA VAL A 521 -5.51 -22.98 2.75
C VAL A 521 -6.63 -22.22 2.02
N ARG A 522 -7.65 -21.71 2.71
CA ARG A 522 -8.81 -21.02 2.11
C ARG A 522 -9.29 -19.84 2.94
N PHE A 523 -9.27 -18.65 2.33
CA PHE A 523 -9.95 -17.47 2.85
C PHE A 523 -11.46 -17.55 2.57
N LYS A 524 -12.28 -17.25 3.58
CA LYS A 524 -13.76 -17.35 3.52
C LYS A 524 -14.47 -16.00 3.67
N GLY A 525 -13.72 -14.91 3.76
CA GLY A 525 -14.25 -13.57 4.01
C GLY A 525 -14.48 -12.72 2.76
N ALA A 526 -15.05 -11.54 3.00
CA ALA A 526 -15.06 -10.45 2.03
C ALA A 526 -13.68 -9.78 1.99
N LEU A 527 -13.24 -9.35 0.81
CA LEU A 527 -12.07 -8.48 0.65
C LEU A 527 -12.49 -7.01 0.83
N PRO A 528 -11.54 -6.09 1.08
CA PRO A 528 -11.86 -4.68 1.13
C PRO A 528 -12.20 -4.11 -0.25
N LYS A 529 -13.12 -3.15 -0.29
CA LYS A 529 -13.34 -2.32 -1.47
C LYS A 529 -12.28 -1.23 -1.54
N VAL A 530 -11.69 -1.05 -2.73
CA VAL A 530 -10.60 -0.10 -2.97
C VAL A 530 -11.17 1.27 -3.37
N HIS A 531 -10.64 2.33 -2.76
CA HIS A 531 -11.00 3.72 -3.03
C HIS A 531 -9.77 4.54 -3.43
N PRO A 532 -9.88 5.52 -4.34
CA PRO A 532 -8.80 6.46 -4.62
C PRO A 532 -8.62 7.45 -3.45
N CYS A 533 -7.39 7.83 -3.13
CA CYS A 533 -7.14 8.83 -2.09
C CYS A 533 -7.25 10.26 -2.64
N PRO A 534 -7.84 11.22 -1.88
CA PRO A 534 -7.89 12.64 -2.25
C PRO A 534 -6.52 13.24 -2.57
N ARG A 535 -5.46 12.70 -1.94
CA ARG A 535 -4.07 13.00 -2.24
C ARG A 535 -3.37 11.70 -2.61
N LYS A 536 -2.91 11.55 -3.86
CA LYS A 536 -2.17 10.37 -4.30
C LYS A 536 -0.93 10.06 -3.44
N GLU A 537 -0.37 11.10 -2.83
CA GLU A 537 0.81 11.06 -1.97
C GLU A 537 0.53 10.85 -0.46
N SER A 538 -0.73 10.87 0.00
CA SER A 538 -1.04 10.51 1.39
C SER A 538 -1.17 9.00 1.61
N CYS A 539 -1.31 8.22 0.53
CA CYS A 539 -1.50 6.78 0.54
C CYS A 539 -0.39 6.07 -0.24
N GLN A 540 0.84 6.06 0.27
CA GLN A 540 1.93 5.34 -0.40
C GLN A 540 1.90 3.82 -0.15
N ASN A 541 1.15 3.33 0.85
CA ASN A 541 0.95 1.90 1.15
C ASN A 541 2.27 1.12 1.27
N GLY A 542 3.18 1.62 2.10
CA GLY A 542 4.43 0.92 2.39
C GLY A 542 4.17 -0.35 3.21
N GLY A 543 4.56 -1.51 2.67
CA GLY A 543 4.39 -2.81 3.33
C GLY A 543 4.23 -3.95 2.32
N ASP A 544 3.32 -4.86 2.66
CA ASP A 544 2.89 -6.04 1.88
C ASP A 544 1.61 -5.78 1.04
N GLY A 545 1.11 -4.54 1.07
CA GLY A 545 -0.13 -4.13 0.41
C GLY A 545 -1.41 -4.73 1.00
N ILE A 546 -1.36 -5.47 2.11
CA ILE A 546 -2.53 -6.11 2.71
C ILE A 546 -3.34 -5.11 3.55
N ASN A 547 -2.66 -4.26 4.32
CA ASN A 547 -3.29 -3.17 5.07
C ASN A 547 -2.90 -1.82 4.45
N ALA A 548 -3.84 -0.88 4.37
CA ALA A 548 -3.52 0.47 3.90
C ALA A 548 -2.68 1.21 4.95
N THR A 549 -1.64 1.91 4.51
CA THR A 549 -0.77 2.68 5.40
C THR A 549 -0.61 4.11 4.88
N CYS A 550 -1.01 5.06 5.73
CA CYS A 550 -0.86 6.48 5.43
C CYS A 550 0.62 6.88 5.43
N GLU A 551 0.99 7.76 4.51
CA GLU A 551 2.30 8.39 4.47
C GLU A 551 2.54 9.25 5.71
N PHE A 552 3.80 9.38 6.14
CA PHE A 552 4.13 10.12 7.36
C PHE A 552 3.75 11.60 7.22
N GLY A 553 2.86 12.06 8.11
CA GLY A 553 2.22 13.38 8.04
C GLY A 553 0.69 13.29 7.89
N TYR A 554 0.15 12.14 7.47
CA TYR A 554 -1.28 11.93 7.18
C TYR A 554 -1.93 10.86 8.09
N GLU A 555 -3.22 11.03 8.39
CA GLU A 555 -4.03 10.07 9.17
C GLU A 555 -5.53 10.07 8.76
N ASP A 556 -6.32 9.24 9.45
CA ASP A 556 -7.77 9.02 9.28
C ASP A 556 -8.19 8.42 7.92
N PHE A 557 -9.50 8.36 7.69
CA PHE A 557 -10.15 7.81 6.50
C PHE A 557 -9.57 8.42 5.21
N LEU A 558 -9.23 7.56 4.24
CA LEU A 558 -8.53 7.91 2.99
C LEU A 558 -7.20 8.69 3.19
N CYS A 559 -6.60 8.63 4.38
CA CYS A 559 -5.42 9.41 4.77
C CYS A 559 -5.61 10.92 4.47
N SER A 560 -6.82 11.42 4.74
CA SER A 560 -7.26 12.77 4.37
C SER A 560 -6.83 13.86 5.35
N GLN A 561 -6.61 13.52 6.62
CA GLN A 561 -6.24 14.46 7.67
C GLN A 561 -4.73 14.54 7.90
N CYS A 562 -4.28 15.60 8.58
CA CYS A 562 -2.90 15.78 8.99
C CYS A 562 -2.70 15.36 10.45
N ILE A 563 -1.61 14.63 10.73
CA ILE A 563 -1.28 14.14 12.08
C ILE A 563 -1.08 15.27 13.10
N ALA A 564 -1.14 14.92 14.39
CA ALA A 564 -0.79 15.85 15.46
C ALA A 564 0.60 16.51 15.25
N ASN A 565 0.66 17.83 15.39
CA ASN A 565 1.80 18.71 15.06
C ASN A 565 2.05 18.91 13.55
N TYR A 566 1.13 18.52 12.67
CA TYR A 566 1.11 18.88 11.25
C TYR A 566 -0.17 19.71 10.94
N TYR A 567 -0.14 20.47 9.84
CA TYR A 567 -1.29 21.23 9.34
C TYR A 567 -1.38 21.19 7.81
N SER A 568 -2.61 21.30 7.29
CA SER A 568 -2.86 21.34 5.84
C SER A 568 -2.51 22.71 5.26
N TRP A 569 -1.73 22.72 4.18
CA TRP A 569 -1.37 23.91 3.40
C TRP A 569 -1.17 23.52 1.94
N PHE A 570 -1.79 24.25 1.00
CA PHE A 570 -1.73 23.94 -0.45
C PHE A 570 -2.00 22.46 -0.81
N ASN A 571 -2.94 21.82 -0.11
CA ASN A 571 -3.31 20.41 -0.21
C ASN A 571 -2.22 19.38 0.18
N ARG A 572 -1.26 19.76 1.05
CA ARG A 572 -0.30 18.86 1.72
C ARG A 572 -0.21 19.11 3.22
N CYS A 573 0.21 18.10 3.98
CA CYS A 573 0.48 18.24 5.41
C CYS A 573 1.93 18.69 5.67
N PHE A 574 2.11 19.78 6.41
CA PHE A 574 3.41 20.35 6.79
C PHE A 574 3.58 20.41 8.31
N GLU A 575 4.82 20.34 8.80
CA GLU A 575 5.11 20.51 10.24
C GLU A 575 4.67 21.87 10.77
N CYS A 576 3.98 21.88 11.91
CA CYS A 576 3.49 23.09 12.56
C CYS A 576 4.64 24.05 12.93
N PRO A 577 4.54 25.34 12.54
CA PRO A 577 5.55 26.34 12.89
C PRO A 577 5.58 26.60 14.40
N ARG A 578 6.74 27.04 14.92
CA ARG A 578 6.93 27.31 16.34
C ARG A 578 6.03 28.46 16.82
N TRP A 579 5.51 28.35 18.04
CA TRP A 579 4.53 29.27 18.67
C TRP A 579 4.83 30.79 18.61
N TYR A 580 6.09 31.21 18.39
CA TYR A 580 6.42 32.63 18.20
C TYR A 580 6.08 33.15 16.80
N VAL A 581 5.94 32.28 15.79
CA VAL A 581 5.52 32.63 14.43
C VAL A 581 4.08 33.13 14.46
N PHE A 582 3.18 32.40 15.14
CA PHE A 582 1.81 32.82 15.47
C PHE A 582 1.72 34.21 16.11
N LEU A 583 2.63 34.56 17.03
CA LEU A 583 2.67 35.91 17.60
C LEU A 583 3.09 36.97 16.57
N LEU A 584 4.04 36.66 15.69
CA LEU A 584 4.45 37.56 14.61
C LEU A 584 3.33 37.73 13.56
N GLU A 585 2.59 36.67 13.24
CA GLU A 585 1.43 36.69 12.35
C GLU A 585 0.27 37.52 12.94
N ILE A 586 -0.09 37.31 14.21
CA ILE A 586 -1.12 38.10 14.89
C ILE A 586 -0.70 39.57 14.99
N VAL A 587 0.57 39.86 15.30
CA VAL A 587 1.09 41.25 15.31
C VAL A 587 1.06 41.85 13.90
N ALA A 588 1.43 41.10 12.85
CA ALA A 588 1.36 41.56 11.47
C ALA A 588 -0.08 41.83 11.03
N ALA A 589 -1.03 40.93 11.33
CA ALA A 589 -2.45 41.10 11.04
C ALA A 589 -3.03 42.32 11.77
N LEU A 590 -2.72 42.50 13.06
CA LEU A 590 -3.12 43.68 13.84
C LEU A 590 -2.50 44.96 13.28
N VAL A 591 -1.23 44.94 12.85
CA VAL A 591 -0.57 46.08 12.20
C VAL A 591 -1.24 46.40 10.85
N VAL A 592 -1.59 45.40 10.03
CA VAL A 592 -2.32 45.61 8.77
C VAL A 592 -3.71 46.19 9.04
N ILE A 593 -4.47 45.66 10.00
CA ILE A 593 -5.78 46.18 10.40
C ILE A 593 -5.67 47.63 10.90
N VAL A 594 -4.69 47.93 11.76
CA VAL A 594 -4.45 49.29 12.27
C VAL A 594 -4.01 50.24 11.16
N VAL A 595 -3.16 49.81 10.21
CA VAL A 595 -2.76 50.60 9.04
C VAL A 595 -3.95 50.86 8.11
N LEU A 596 -4.80 49.88 7.85
CA LEU A 596 -6.03 50.05 7.06
C LEU A 596 -6.99 51.04 7.75
N ILE A 597 -7.20 50.90 9.07
CA ILE A 597 -8.00 51.85 9.87
C ILE A 597 -7.38 53.26 9.80
N ILE A 598 -6.06 53.40 9.92
CA ILE A 598 -5.37 54.68 9.80
C ILE A 598 -5.53 55.29 8.40
N ILE A 599 -5.42 54.50 7.32
CA ILE A 599 -5.61 54.97 5.94
C ILE A 599 -7.05 55.47 5.74
N VAL A 600 -8.06 54.69 6.18
CA VAL A 600 -9.47 55.08 6.12
C VAL A 600 -9.72 56.34 6.94
N MET A 601 -9.23 56.41 8.18
CA MET A 601 -9.35 57.60 9.04
C MET A 601 -8.57 58.82 8.51
N TRP A 602 -7.50 58.63 7.75
CA TRP A 602 -6.71 59.69 7.15
C TRP A 602 -7.43 60.35 5.97
N ASP A 603 -8.01 59.56 5.05
CA ASP A 603 -8.79 60.10 3.93
C ASP A 603 -10.09 60.78 4.39
N LEU A 604 -10.83 60.14 5.31
CA LEU A 604 -12.02 60.71 5.95
C LEU A 604 -11.75 62.05 6.65
N ARG A 605 -10.50 62.33 7.05
CA ARG A 605 -10.06 63.62 7.60
C ARG A 605 -9.54 64.60 6.54
N ARG A 606 -9.10 64.12 5.37
CA ARG A 606 -8.41 64.93 4.35
C ARG A 606 -9.37 65.54 3.32
N HIS A 607 -10.45 64.85 2.96
CA HIS A 607 -11.37 65.28 1.89
C HIS A 607 -12.65 66.00 2.36
N ARG A 608 -12.50 67.10 3.12
CA ARG A 608 -13.62 68.01 3.46
C ARG A 608 -13.95 69.04 2.35
N ARG A 609 -13.32 68.96 1.18
CA ARG A 609 -13.53 69.89 0.04
C ARG A 609 -13.34 69.16 -1.31
N ARG A 610 -14.33 69.32 -2.21
CA ARG A 610 -14.48 68.72 -3.55
C ARG A 610 -14.76 67.19 -3.53
N GLY A 611 -15.75 66.77 -4.32
CA GLY A 611 -16.51 65.51 -4.14
C GLY A 611 -15.93 64.23 -4.76
N ARG A 612 -16.65 63.12 -4.54
CA ARG A 612 -16.32 61.69 -4.77
C ARG A 612 -14.84 61.37 -4.53
N SER A 613 -14.50 61.01 -3.27
CA SER A 613 -13.14 60.59 -2.90
C SER A 613 -12.67 59.44 -3.80
N ALA A 614 -11.37 59.45 -4.14
CA ALA A 614 -10.72 58.35 -4.81
C ALA A 614 -10.83 57.03 -4.02
N ILE A 615 -11.02 57.11 -2.70
CA ILE A 615 -11.23 55.94 -1.85
C ILE A 615 -12.64 55.35 -2.02
N ASN A 616 -13.69 56.15 -2.23
CA ASN A 616 -15.03 55.61 -2.55
C ASN A 616 -14.98 54.79 -3.85
N ALA A 617 -14.29 55.30 -4.87
CA ALA A 617 -14.06 54.62 -6.15
C ALA A 617 -13.05 53.45 -6.07
N LEU A 618 -12.39 53.26 -4.92
CA LEU A 618 -11.54 52.11 -4.64
C LEU A 618 -12.34 51.02 -3.90
N PHE A 619 -13.16 51.40 -2.91
CA PHE A 619 -14.06 50.50 -2.19
C PHE A 619 -15.17 49.94 -3.09
N SER A 620 -15.76 50.74 -3.99
CA SER A 620 -16.75 50.28 -4.97
C SER A 620 -16.21 49.13 -5.84
N ARG A 621 -14.95 49.26 -6.27
CA ARG A 621 -14.22 48.25 -7.05
C ARG A 621 -13.79 47.07 -6.18
N PHE A 622 -13.33 47.31 -4.95
CA PHE A 622 -12.97 46.25 -4.01
C PHE A 622 -14.15 45.32 -3.72
N LYS A 623 -15.39 45.84 -3.60
CA LYS A 623 -16.61 45.00 -3.47
C LYS A 623 -16.79 44.01 -4.62
N ILE A 624 -16.60 44.45 -5.86
CA ILE A 624 -16.71 43.61 -7.06
C ILE A 624 -15.65 42.51 -7.03
N VAL A 625 -14.42 42.85 -6.64
CA VAL A 625 -13.27 41.95 -6.62
C VAL A 625 -13.38 40.92 -5.50
N LEU A 626 -13.76 41.35 -4.30
CA LEU A 626 -14.12 40.48 -3.18
C LEU A 626 -15.25 39.52 -3.59
N GLY A 627 -16.28 40.03 -4.28
CA GLY A 627 -17.41 39.24 -4.77
C GLY A 627 -17.14 38.35 -6.00
N PHE A 628 -15.96 38.46 -6.62
CA PHE A 628 -15.46 37.50 -7.61
C PHE A 628 -14.74 36.34 -6.89
N TYR A 629 -13.81 36.68 -5.99
CA TYR A 629 -13.01 35.70 -5.27
C TYR A 629 -13.83 34.83 -4.31
N GLN A 630 -14.83 35.39 -3.62
CA GLN A 630 -15.84 34.70 -2.79
C GLN A 630 -16.73 33.67 -3.54
N ILE A 631 -16.52 33.46 -4.83
CA ILE A 631 -17.19 32.41 -5.62
C ILE A 631 -16.14 31.50 -6.26
N MET A 632 -15.02 32.07 -6.73
CA MET A 632 -13.92 31.26 -7.28
C MET A 632 -13.26 30.35 -6.23
N GLY A 633 -13.18 30.76 -4.96
CA GLY A 633 -12.72 29.89 -3.86
C GLY A 633 -13.59 28.65 -3.69
N GLU A 634 -14.90 28.87 -3.52
CA GLU A 634 -15.94 27.85 -3.35
C GLU A 634 -16.01 26.88 -4.56
N ILE A 635 -15.90 27.41 -5.79
CA ILE A 635 -15.89 26.59 -7.03
C ILE A 635 -14.69 25.64 -7.08
N PHE A 636 -13.50 26.07 -6.66
CA PHE A 636 -12.32 25.19 -6.66
C PHE A 636 -12.37 24.14 -5.54
N GLU A 637 -13.08 24.40 -4.45
CA GLU A 637 -13.22 23.47 -3.32
C GLU A 637 -14.27 22.38 -3.59
N ALA A 638 -15.45 22.75 -4.09
CA ALA A 638 -16.50 21.77 -4.41
C ALA A 638 -16.18 20.87 -5.62
N LEU A 639 -15.20 21.26 -6.44
CA LEU A 639 -14.77 20.54 -7.64
C LEU A 639 -13.35 19.96 -7.50
N ASP A 640 -12.92 19.54 -6.31
CA ASP A 640 -11.59 18.94 -6.06
C ASP A 640 -11.39 17.59 -6.79
N GLY A 641 -12.48 16.93 -7.21
CA GLY A 641 -12.45 15.79 -8.14
C GLY A 641 -11.90 16.13 -9.54
N ILE A 642 -11.79 17.42 -9.87
CA ILE A 642 -11.06 17.91 -11.04
C ILE A 642 -9.61 18.19 -10.61
N HIS A 643 -8.63 17.58 -11.28
CA HIS A 643 -7.22 17.91 -11.08
C HIS A 643 -6.87 19.33 -11.56
N TRP A 644 -7.19 20.32 -10.74
CA TRP A 644 -6.85 21.72 -10.97
C TRP A 644 -5.32 21.92 -10.98
N PRO A 645 -4.80 22.79 -11.87
CA PRO A 645 -3.37 23.12 -11.89
C PRO A 645 -2.90 23.67 -10.55
N GLN A 646 -1.72 23.23 -10.09
CA GLN A 646 -1.15 23.73 -8.83
C GLN A 646 -1.03 25.26 -8.79
N ALA A 647 -0.86 25.92 -9.93
CA ALA A 647 -0.88 27.38 -10.01
C ALA A 647 -2.26 27.97 -9.66
N LEU A 648 -3.36 27.34 -10.06
CA LEU A 648 -4.73 27.77 -9.78
C LEU A 648 -5.16 27.43 -8.34
N THR A 649 -4.83 26.25 -7.83
CA THR A 649 -5.10 25.91 -6.42
C THR A 649 -4.30 26.81 -5.47
N ASN A 650 -3.04 27.11 -5.79
CA ASN A 650 -2.23 28.07 -5.03
C ASN A 650 -2.77 29.52 -5.10
N ILE A 651 -3.43 29.89 -6.20
CA ILE A 651 -4.11 31.18 -6.34
C ILE A 651 -5.44 31.17 -5.54
N GLY A 652 -6.17 30.06 -5.53
CA GLY A 652 -7.42 29.88 -4.78
C GLY A 652 -7.25 29.98 -3.26
N SER A 653 -6.21 29.37 -2.68
CA SER A 653 -5.96 29.51 -1.23
C SER A 653 -5.51 30.92 -0.82
N PHE A 654 -4.84 31.67 -1.70
CA PHE A 654 -4.60 33.11 -1.50
C PHE A 654 -5.91 33.92 -1.52
N PHE A 655 -6.94 33.47 -2.24
CA PHE A 655 -8.24 34.12 -2.24
C PHE A 655 -9.03 33.91 -0.94
N ARG A 656 -8.88 32.76 -0.24
CA ARG A 656 -9.50 32.56 1.09
C ARG A 656 -9.05 33.59 2.13
N LEU A 657 -7.83 34.11 2.00
CA LEU A 657 -7.32 35.21 2.83
C LEU A 657 -8.08 36.53 2.62
N LEU A 658 -8.72 36.73 1.46
CA LEU A 658 -9.57 37.89 1.17
C LEU A 658 -11.02 37.73 1.66
N GLU A 659 -11.47 36.50 1.92
CA GLU A 659 -12.83 36.18 2.39
C GLU A 659 -13.03 36.49 3.88
N VAL A 660 -11.95 36.86 4.58
CA VAL A 660 -11.93 37.18 6.02
C VAL A 660 -12.43 35.99 6.86
N ASN A 661 -12.09 34.76 6.44
CA ASN A 661 -12.24 33.58 7.26
C ASN A 661 -11.17 33.56 8.37
N ILE A 662 -11.45 34.26 9.47
CA ILE A 662 -10.50 34.54 10.57
C ILE A 662 -9.97 33.24 11.20
N ALA A 663 -10.72 32.14 11.14
CA ALA A 663 -10.30 30.84 11.66
C ALA A 663 -9.20 30.16 10.81
N GLN A 664 -9.14 30.44 9.50
CA GLN A 664 -8.09 29.96 8.60
C GLN A 664 -6.91 30.94 8.47
N LEU A 665 -7.14 32.23 8.75
CA LEU A 665 -6.11 33.28 8.75
C LEU A 665 -5.05 33.09 9.85
N ILE A 666 -5.36 32.28 10.86
CA ILE A 666 -4.50 31.94 11.99
C ILE A 666 -4.19 30.44 11.89
N VAL A 667 -2.90 30.08 11.83
CA VAL A 667 -2.45 28.68 11.68
C VAL A 667 -3.21 27.74 12.63
N SER A 668 -3.70 26.62 12.07
CA SER A 668 -4.69 25.72 12.68
C SER A 668 -4.51 25.54 14.20
N PRO A 669 -5.57 25.69 15.02
CA PRO A 669 -5.48 25.57 16.48
C PRO A 669 -4.78 24.29 16.99
N ARG A 670 -4.87 23.19 16.23
CA ARG A 670 -4.17 21.92 16.49
C ARG A 670 -2.64 22.09 16.64
N CYS A 671 -2.03 23.07 15.98
CA CYS A 671 -0.58 23.35 16.05
C CYS A 671 -0.11 23.90 17.41
N TYR A 672 -0.97 24.61 18.14
CA TYR A 672 -0.61 25.28 19.40
C TYR A 672 -1.34 24.68 20.60
N PHE A 673 -2.46 24.02 20.35
CA PHE A 673 -3.27 23.31 21.33
C PHE A 673 -3.45 21.86 20.84
N PRO A 674 -2.46 20.96 21.01
CA PRO A 674 -2.52 19.60 20.49
C PRO A 674 -3.65 18.74 21.12
N ASN A 675 -4.22 19.18 22.25
CA ASN A 675 -5.42 18.58 22.85
C ASN A 675 -6.74 19.07 22.20
N PHE A 676 -6.69 19.95 21.20
CA PHE A 676 -7.86 20.57 20.57
C PHE A 676 -8.29 19.75 19.34
N THR A 677 -8.99 18.64 19.58
CA THR A 677 -9.34 17.65 18.56
C THR A 677 -10.48 18.08 17.61
N TYR A 678 -11.25 19.12 17.97
CA TYR A 678 -12.40 19.60 17.18
C TYR A 678 -12.04 19.80 15.69
N PRO A 679 -12.80 19.20 14.75
CA PRO A 679 -12.72 19.47 13.31
C PRO A 679 -12.90 20.94 12.96
N THR A 680 -12.20 21.41 11.92
CA THR A 680 -12.14 22.83 11.53
C THR A 680 -13.50 23.40 11.15
N ILE A 681 -14.32 22.65 10.40
CA ILE A 681 -15.64 23.09 9.95
C ILE A 681 -16.58 23.46 11.11
N TYR A 682 -16.52 22.74 12.24
CA TYR A 682 -17.30 23.09 13.44
C TYR A 682 -16.80 24.37 14.12
N ILE A 683 -15.48 24.64 14.07
CA ILE A 683 -14.90 25.89 14.57
C ILE A 683 -15.37 27.06 13.70
N GLU A 684 -15.32 26.90 12.37
CA GLU A 684 -15.72 27.93 11.41
C GLU A 684 -17.21 28.28 11.54
N PHE A 685 -18.08 27.28 11.62
CA PHE A 685 -19.50 27.47 11.90
C PHE A 685 -19.76 28.17 13.25
N ILE A 686 -19.17 27.68 14.36
CA ILE A 686 -19.37 28.28 15.70
C ILE A 686 -18.84 29.72 15.75
N THR A 687 -17.63 29.97 15.24
CA THR A 687 -17.00 31.30 15.30
C THR A 687 -17.72 32.29 14.39
N GLY A 688 -18.15 31.86 13.21
CA GLY A 688 -18.99 32.65 12.29
C GLY A 688 -20.31 33.08 12.93
N MET A 689 -21.09 32.13 13.42
CA MET A 689 -22.38 32.44 14.08
C MET A 689 -22.20 33.26 15.36
N SER A 690 -21.15 32.99 16.15
CA SER A 690 -20.80 33.79 17.34
C SER A 690 -20.42 35.22 16.97
N PHE A 691 -19.69 35.44 15.86
CA PHE A 691 -19.33 36.77 15.37
C PHE A 691 -20.55 37.57 14.94
N VAL A 692 -21.51 36.95 14.23
CA VAL A 692 -22.78 37.57 13.85
C VAL A 692 -23.53 38.09 15.08
N VAL A 693 -23.68 37.26 16.11
CA VAL A 693 -24.33 37.64 17.38
C VAL A 693 -23.54 38.73 18.11
N PHE A 694 -22.21 38.59 18.20
CA PHE A 694 -21.34 39.56 18.88
C PHE A 694 -21.40 40.96 18.25
N VAL A 695 -21.36 41.07 16.92
CA VAL A 695 -21.43 42.35 16.21
C VAL A 695 -22.74 43.09 16.49
N VAL A 696 -23.87 42.36 16.49
CA VAL A 696 -25.19 42.95 16.80
C VAL A 696 -25.28 43.36 18.27
N LEU A 697 -24.88 42.48 19.21
CA LEU A 697 -24.90 42.80 20.64
C LEU A 697 -23.98 43.97 20.98
N LEU A 698 -22.77 44.03 20.43
CA LEU A 698 -21.82 45.13 20.64
C LEU A 698 -22.40 46.46 20.14
N ALA A 699 -23.05 46.49 18.98
CA ALA A 699 -23.69 47.69 18.45
C ALA A 699 -24.87 48.17 19.33
N LEU A 700 -25.65 47.24 19.88
CA LEU A 700 -26.72 47.53 20.84
C LEU A 700 -26.17 48.05 22.17
N ILE A 701 -25.08 47.47 22.68
CA ILE A 701 -24.40 47.92 23.91
C ILE A 701 -23.81 49.32 23.71
N VAL A 702 -23.07 49.57 22.62
CA VAL A 702 -22.50 50.89 22.31
C VAL A 702 -23.60 51.96 22.21
N TYR A 703 -24.71 51.66 21.52
CA TYR A 703 -25.86 52.55 21.44
C TYR A 703 -26.52 52.78 22.82
N GLY A 704 -26.70 51.72 23.62
CA GLY A 704 -27.25 51.78 24.97
C GLY A 704 -26.39 52.60 25.94
N CYS A 705 -25.09 52.32 26.00
CA CYS A 705 -24.12 53.10 26.79
C CYS A 705 -24.10 54.57 26.37
N ARG A 706 -24.13 54.86 25.06
CA ARG A 706 -24.17 56.25 24.56
C ARG A 706 -25.48 56.95 24.93
N LYS A 707 -26.63 56.26 24.84
CA LYS A 707 -27.95 56.76 25.26
C LYS A 707 -28.00 57.05 26.77
N SER A 708 -27.45 56.16 27.60
CA SER A 708 -27.38 56.35 29.05
C SER A 708 -26.44 57.49 29.46
N TYR A 709 -25.25 57.59 28.82
CA TYR A 709 -24.32 58.70 29.02
C TYR A 709 -24.97 60.05 28.67
N LEU A 710 -25.61 60.14 27.50
CA LEU A 710 -26.28 61.37 27.06
C LEU A 710 -27.48 61.75 27.96
N LYS A 711 -28.13 60.78 28.61
CA LYS A 711 -29.18 61.02 29.61
C LYS A 711 -28.63 61.58 30.94
N MET A 712 -27.37 61.31 31.29
CA MET A 712 -26.71 61.86 32.48
C MET A 712 -26.08 63.24 32.24
N THR A 713 -25.63 63.53 31.02
CA THR A 713 -25.17 64.88 30.65
C THR A 713 -26.35 65.84 30.47
N LYS A 714 -26.32 67.03 31.10
CA LYS A 714 -27.36 68.06 30.98
C LYS A 714 -27.34 68.80 29.62
N LEU A 715 -27.45 68.07 28.52
CA LEU A 715 -27.60 68.63 27.16
C LEU A 715 -29.08 68.87 26.82
N SER A 716 -29.34 69.81 25.91
CA SER A 716 -30.69 70.03 25.36
C SER A 716 -31.19 68.80 24.59
N LYS A 717 -32.51 68.54 24.69
CA LYS A 717 -33.19 67.35 24.14
C LYS A 717 -32.94 67.14 22.64
N GLU A 718 -32.86 68.22 21.88
CA GLU A 718 -32.64 68.21 20.42
C GLU A 718 -31.19 67.84 20.04
N VAL A 719 -30.19 68.46 20.66
CA VAL A 719 -28.78 68.07 20.48
C VAL A 719 -28.54 66.61 20.94
N CYS A 720 -29.20 66.18 22.01
CA CYS A 720 -29.17 64.79 22.46
C CYS A 720 -29.75 63.83 21.39
N ASN A 721 -30.92 64.15 20.83
CA ASN A 721 -31.53 63.38 19.74
C ASN A 721 -30.64 63.32 18.51
N ASN A 722 -30.03 64.43 18.09
CA ASN A 722 -29.16 64.48 16.91
C ASN A 722 -27.88 63.65 17.09
N ILE A 723 -27.24 63.69 18.26
CA ILE A 723 -26.08 62.83 18.58
C ILE A 723 -26.52 61.35 18.63
N LEU A 724 -27.69 61.05 19.18
CA LEU A 724 -28.21 59.68 19.26
C LEU A 724 -28.57 59.12 17.87
N ALA A 725 -29.16 59.92 17.00
CA ALA A 725 -29.45 59.57 15.61
C ALA A 725 -28.16 59.33 14.81
N GLN A 726 -27.15 60.20 14.93
CA GLN A 726 -25.84 59.98 14.33
C GLN A 726 -25.18 58.69 14.86
N THR A 727 -25.29 58.42 16.16
CA THR A 727 -24.79 57.17 16.77
C THR A 727 -25.49 55.95 16.17
N LYS A 728 -26.82 55.99 16.04
CA LYS A 728 -27.63 54.93 15.42
C LYS A 728 -27.18 54.62 13.99
N GLN A 729 -27.01 55.65 13.16
CA GLN A 729 -26.54 55.51 11.77
C GLN A 729 -25.11 54.94 11.70
N THR A 730 -24.24 55.31 12.66
CA THR A 730 -22.87 54.79 12.74
C THR A 730 -22.87 53.30 13.15
N CYS A 731 -23.70 52.91 14.14
CA CYS A 731 -23.85 51.51 14.52
C CYS A 731 -24.38 50.66 13.35
N TYR A 732 -25.40 51.14 12.62
CA TYR A 732 -25.90 50.45 11.43
C TYR A 732 -24.83 50.30 10.34
N LEU A 733 -24.02 51.33 10.08
CA LEU A 733 -22.92 51.23 9.10
C LEU A 733 -21.91 50.15 9.47
N VAL A 734 -21.50 50.07 10.74
CA VAL A 734 -20.54 49.06 11.21
C VAL A 734 -21.14 47.65 11.14
N VAL A 735 -22.38 47.46 11.61
CA VAL A 735 -23.06 46.16 11.56
C VAL A 735 -23.26 45.69 10.12
N VAL A 736 -23.76 46.55 9.24
CA VAL A 736 -23.97 46.21 7.82
C VAL A 736 -22.65 45.87 7.12
N ILE A 737 -21.57 46.63 7.35
CA ILE A 737 -20.26 46.32 6.74
C ILE A 737 -19.72 44.96 7.22
N LEU A 738 -19.71 44.71 8.54
CA LEU A 738 -19.12 43.49 9.08
C LEU A 738 -19.92 42.25 8.67
N LEU A 739 -21.25 42.29 8.80
CA LEU A 739 -22.10 41.17 8.39
C LEU A 739 -22.07 40.95 6.87
N PHE A 740 -22.00 41.99 6.05
CA PHE A 740 -21.89 41.86 4.59
C PHE A 740 -20.60 41.17 4.14
N VAL A 741 -19.48 41.41 4.83
CA VAL A 741 -18.20 40.80 4.51
C VAL A 741 -18.17 39.32 4.90
N THR A 742 -18.66 38.96 6.09
CA THR A 742 -18.64 37.57 6.58
C THR A 742 -19.81 36.71 6.10
N TYR A 743 -20.85 37.30 5.52
CA TYR A 743 -22.07 36.57 5.11
C TYR A 743 -21.80 35.37 4.18
N PRO A 744 -20.95 35.45 3.14
CA PRO A 744 -20.70 34.30 2.27
C PRO A 744 -20.03 33.13 2.98
N SER A 745 -18.94 33.36 3.72
CA SER A 745 -18.21 32.30 4.44
C SER A 745 -19.04 31.68 5.57
N VAL A 746 -19.83 32.47 6.29
CA VAL A 746 -20.81 31.93 7.26
C VAL A 746 -21.89 31.11 6.55
N SER A 747 -22.32 31.48 5.34
CA SER A 747 -23.31 30.72 4.58
C SER A 747 -22.74 29.40 4.05
N SER A 748 -21.52 29.39 3.52
CA SER A 748 -20.85 28.15 3.06
C SER A 748 -20.65 27.17 4.22
N ALA A 749 -20.15 27.64 5.37
CA ALA A 749 -20.02 26.82 6.58
C ALA A 749 -21.36 26.25 7.10
N ILE A 750 -22.50 26.89 6.80
CA ILE A 750 -23.84 26.34 7.08
C ILE A 750 -24.17 25.23 6.07
N PHE A 751 -24.00 25.46 4.77
CA PHE A 751 -24.36 24.48 3.73
C PHE A 751 -23.51 23.20 3.78
N THR A 752 -22.21 23.33 4.06
CA THR A 752 -21.27 22.20 4.19
C THR A 752 -21.62 21.26 5.35
N LEU A 753 -22.42 21.69 6.33
CA LEU A 753 -22.87 20.87 7.47
C LEU A 753 -24.25 20.21 7.28
N LEU A 754 -24.89 20.36 6.12
CA LEU A 754 -26.17 19.73 5.79
C LEU A 754 -25.97 18.35 5.14
N PRO A 755 -27.01 17.48 5.09
CA PRO A 755 -26.88 16.12 4.58
C PRO A 755 -26.27 15.97 3.16
N PRO A 756 -26.45 16.89 2.18
CA PRO A 756 -25.80 16.79 0.87
C PRO A 756 -24.26 16.91 0.89
N GLY A 757 -23.66 17.35 2.01
CA GLY A 757 -22.21 17.42 2.19
C GLY A 757 -21.53 16.09 2.51
N CYS A 758 -22.29 14.99 2.64
CA CYS A 758 -21.78 13.66 2.99
C CYS A 758 -21.70 12.72 1.76
N ASP A 759 -20.57 12.06 1.60
CA ASP A 759 -20.35 11.02 0.58
C ASP A 759 -20.52 9.61 1.18
N GLU A 760 -21.01 8.66 0.37
CA GLU A 760 -21.31 7.28 0.77
C GLU A 760 -20.23 6.31 0.26
N PHE A 761 -19.55 5.62 1.19
CA PHE A 761 -18.47 4.68 0.87
C PHE A 761 -18.84 3.25 1.30
N TYR A 762 -18.80 2.31 0.35
CA TYR A 762 -18.85 0.87 0.62
C TYR A 762 -17.48 0.33 0.99
N LEU A 763 -17.38 -0.53 2.00
CA LEU A 763 -16.10 -0.97 2.57
C LEU A 763 -15.64 -2.35 2.10
N ASP A 764 -16.53 -3.20 1.58
CA ASP A 764 -16.27 -4.60 1.25
C ASP A 764 -16.59 -4.97 -0.21
N ASP A 765 -16.01 -6.07 -0.71
CA ASP A 765 -16.22 -6.59 -2.07
C ASP A 765 -17.62 -7.18 -2.34
N THR A 766 -18.53 -7.15 -1.36
CA THR A 766 -19.92 -7.61 -1.49
C THR A 766 -20.97 -6.51 -1.24
N ASP A 767 -20.55 -5.24 -1.09
CA ASP A 767 -21.41 -4.07 -0.89
C ASP A 767 -22.40 -4.17 0.31
N HIS A 768 -22.03 -4.89 1.36
CA HIS A 768 -22.84 -5.07 2.57
C HIS A 768 -22.58 -4.00 3.66
N PHE A 769 -21.35 -3.49 3.74
CA PHE A 769 -20.91 -2.54 4.76
C PHE A 769 -20.66 -1.19 4.13
N LYS A 770 -21.25 -0.13 4.70
CA LYS A 770 -21.08 1.25 4.24
C LYS A 770 -20.93 2.24 5.38
N VAL A 771 -20.32 3.39 5.07
CA VAL A 771 -20.18 4.54 5.98
C VAL A 771 -20.44 5.84 5.21
N LEU A 772 -21.00 6.85 5.88
CA LEU A 772 -21.17 8.19 5.30
C LEU A 772 -20.14 9.14 5.93
N ARG A 773 -19.33 9.82 5.10
CA ARG A 773 -18.26 10.71 5.56
C ARG A 773 -18.41 12.11 4.96
N LEU A 774 -18.12 13.15 5.73
CA LEU A 774 -18.28 14.54 5.29
C LEU A 774 -17.21 14.91 4.24
N ARG A 775 -17.61 15.41 3.07
CA ARG A 775 -16.70 15.68 1.94
C ARG A 775 -15.59 16.68 2.26
N SER A 776 -15.89 17.70 3.06
CA SER A 776 -14.89 18.70 3.49
C SER A 776 -13.91 18.19 4.54
N ASP A 777 -14.23 17.09 5.22
CA ASP A 777 -13.40 16.49 6.27
C ASP A 777 -13.82 15.02 6.48
N TYR A 778 -13.23 14.10 5.71
CA TYR A 778 -13.59 12.68 5.76
C TYR A 778 -13.31 11.99 7.11
N SER A 779 -12.66 12.63 8.08
CA SER A 779 -12.61 12.13 9.46
C SER A 779 -13.98 12.15 10.15
N ILE A 780 -14.90 13.01 9.69
CA ILE A 780 -16.25 13.15 10.23
C ILE A 780 -17.17 12.08 9.64
N ASP A 781 -17.53 11.12 10.48
CA ASP A 781 -18.71 10.27 10.31
C ASP A 781 -20.00 11.10 10.42
N CYS A 782 -20.81 11.08 9.36
CA CYS A 782 -22.07 11.83 9.29
C CYS A 782 -23.21 11.19 10.10
N GLU A 783 -23.15 9.89 10.41
CA GLU A 783 -24.14 9.22 11.28
C GLU A 783 -23.84 9.45 12.77
N SER A 784 -22.66 10.00 13.09
CA SER A 784 -22.27 10.33 14.47
C SER A 784 -23.22 11.34 15.13
N ASN A 785 -23.63 11.04 16.36
CA ASN A 785 -24.43 11.93 17.21
C ASN A 785 -23.87 13.37 17.29
N GLN A 786 -22.55 13.54 17.18
CA GLN A 786 -21.94 14.86 17.14
C GLN A 786 -22.27 15.59 15.83
N HIS A 787 -22.05 14.96 14.67
CA HIS A 787 -22.37 15.57 13.38
C HIS A 787 -23.86 15.87 13.25
N VAL A 788 -24.74 14.92 13.60
CA VAL A 788 -26.19 15.10 13.64
C VAL A 788 -26.60 16.33 14.49
N SER A 789 -25.92 16.59 15.61
CA SER A 789 -26.18 17.78 16.43
C SER A 789 -25.77 19.10 15.75
N TYR A 790 -24.69 19.11 14.96
CA TYR A 790 -24.29 20.26 14.14
C TYR A 790 -25.18 20.44 12.92
N ASN A 791 -25.67 19.35 12.34
CA ASN A 791 -26.58 19.35 11.19
C ASN A 791 -27.89 20.08 11.53
N TYR A 792 -28.56 19.72 12.64
CA TYR A 792 -29.71 20.47 13.17
C TYR A 792 -29.39 21.95 13.48
N ALA A 793 -28.18 22.25 13.95
CA ALA A 793 -27.76 23.63 14.19
C ALA A 793 -27.58 24.42 12.87
N ALA A 794 -27.10 23.77 11.82
CA ALA A 794 -26.99 24.32 10.47
C ALA A 794 -28.36 24.52 9.82
N GLU A 795 -29.28 23.56 9.92
CA GLU A 795 -30.67 23.69 9.46
C GLU A 795 -31.36 24.92 10.07
N VAL A 796 -31.26 25.11 11.39
CA VAL A 796 -31.79 26.31 12.06
C VAL A 796 -31.06 27.57 11.59
N SER A 797 -29.76 27.49 11.31
CA SER A 797 -28.95 28.62 10.84
C SER A 797 -29.26 29.05 9.40
N LEU A 798 -29.96 28.24 8.59
CA LEU A 798 -30.46 28.67 7.26
C LEU A 798 -31.35 29.92 7.33
N CYS A 799 -31.97 30.20 8.49
CA CYS A 799 -32.70 31.44 8.70
C CYS A 799 -31.82 32.70 8.62
N TYR A 800 -30.52 32.61 8.91
CA TYR A 800 -29.56 33.71 8.70
C TYR A 800 -29.30 33.93 7.20
N VAL A 801 -29.11 32.83 6.46
CA VAL A 801 -28.78 32.87 5.03
C VAL A 801 -29.87 33.57 4.22
N VAL A 802 -31.15 33.25 4.44
CA VAL A 802 -32.28 33.94 3.78
C VAL A 802 -32.66 35.25 4.48
N GLY A 803 -32.55 35.28 5.82
CA GLY A 803 -33.02 36.39 6.64
C GLY A 803 -32.19 37.67 6.53
N LEU A 804 -30.86 37.59 6.38
CA LEU A 804 -30.03 38.79 6.28
C LEU A 804 -30.28 39.60 4.99
N PRO A 805 -30.30 39.01 3.76
CA PRO A 805 -30.68 39.74 2.56
C PRO A 805 -32.08 40.34 2.63
N LEU A 806 -33.05 39.60 3.18
CA LEU A 806 -34.42 40.07 3.35
C LEU A 806 -34.51 41.25 4.32
N ALA A 807 -33.80 41.19 5.45
CA ALA A 807 -33.73 42.29 6.41
C ALA A 807 -33.06 43.53 5.81
N LEU A 808 -31.95 43.37 5.07
CA LEU A 808 -31.29 44.47 4.37
C LEU A 808 -32.22 45.12 3.32
N PHE A 809 -32.92 44.31 2.52
CA PHE A 809 -33.91 44.78 1.54
C PHE A 809 -35.05 45.57 2.20
N LEU A 810 -35.66 45.03 3.26
CA LEU A 810 -36.75 45.69 3.98
C LEU A 810 -36.30 47.00 4.65
N MET A 811 -35.08 47.04 5.21
CA MET A 811 -34.51 48.28 5.75
C MET A 811 -34.25 49.32 4.67
N LEU A 812 -33.67 48.94 3.53
CA LEU A 812 -33.47 49.85 2.38
C LEU A 812 -34.82 50.39 1.87
N TRP A 813 -35.80 49.51 1.65
CA TRP A 813 -37.14 49.88 1.19
C TRP A 813 -37.85 50.86 2.14
N ALA A 814 -37.80 50.60 3.44
CA ALA A 814 -38.34 51.51 4.46
C ALA A 814 -37.61 52.87 4.46
N SER A 815 -36.29 52.88 4.30
CA SER A 815 -35.49 54.11 4.22
C SER A 815 -35.84 54.93 2.98
N CYS A 816 -35.97 54.29 1.82
CA CYS A 816 -36.38 54.95 0.57
C CYS A 816 -37.82 55.49 0.67
N ARG A 817 -38.73 54.78 1.32
CA ARG A 817 -40.11 55.23 1.55
C ARG A 817 -40.19 56.44 2.50
N SER A 818 -39.31 56.50 3.50
CA SER A 818 -39.27 57.60 4.47
C SER A 818 -38.74 58.92 3.91
N ASN A 819 -38.00 58.90 2.79
CA ASN A 819 -37.36 60.09 2.22
C ASN A 819 -38.20 60.84 1.18
N LYS A 820 -39.45 60.44 0.92
CA LYS A 820 -40.35 61.08 -0.07
C LYS A 820 -40.80 62.51 0.27
N GLY A 821 -40.23 63.14 1.30
CA GLY A 821 -40.43 64.55 1.66
C GLY A 821 -39.30 65.50 1.23
N SER A 822 -38.23 64.99 0.60
CA SER A 822 -37.12 65.80 0.08
C SER A 822 -36.52 65.18 -1.19
N ASP A 823 -36.29 65.99 -2.22
CA ASP A 823 -36.00 65.50 -3.57
C ASP A 823 -34.61 64.86 -3.75
N GLN A 824 -34.54 63.56 -3.49
CA GLN A 824 -33.50 62.66 -3.98
C GLN A 824 -34.09 61.28 -4.37
N CYS A 825 -35.02 61.25 -5.34
CA CYS A 825 -35.33 60.11 -6.24
C CYS A 825 -36.58 60.36 -7.11
N SER A 826 -36.65 61.45 -7.90
CA SER A 826 -37.59 61.60 -9.05
C SER A 826 -37.30 62.83 -9.90
N SER A 827 -36.98 62.63 -11.19
CA SER A 827 -37.19 63.60 -12.27
C SER A 827 -37.22 62.84 -13.60
N ALA A 828 -38.30 62.97 -14.38
CA ALA A 828 -38.33 62.43 -15.74
C ALA A 828 -37.68 63.42 -16.73
N PRO A 829 -37.08 62.96 -17.84
CA PRO A 829 -36.56 63.85 -18.87
C PRO A 829 -37.67 64.33 -19.80
N GLU A 830 -37.87 65.64 -19.88
CA GLU A 830 -38.54 66.26 -21.04
C GLU A 830 -37.55 66.51 -22.19
N THR A 831 -38.11 66.68 -23.39
CA THR A 831 -37.44 66.74 -24.69
C THR A 831 -36.60 68.00 -24.93
N ASP A 832 -35.60 67.90 -25.80
CA ASP A 832 -35.51 68.84 -26.93
C ASP A 832 -34.84 68.22 -28.19
N GLN A 833 -34.93 68.90 -29.34
CA GLN A 833 -34.86 68.32 -30.68
C GLN A 833 -33.59 68.63 -31.50
N SER A 834 -33.19 67.71 -32.40
CA SER A 834 -32.77 67.91 -33.81
C SER A 834 -31.89 66.74 -34.33
N GLY A 835 -32.00 66.25 -35.58
CA GLY A 835 -33.01 66.48 -36.63
C GLY A 835 -32.62 65.86 -37.99
N TYR A 836 -33.60 65.41 -38.78
CA TYR A 836 -33.50 64.83 -40.15
C TYR A 836 -32.75 63.46 -40.26
N GLN A 837 -33.06 62.54 -41.20
CA GLN A 837 -34.01 62.54 -42.33
C GLN A 837 -34.58 61.10 -42.60
N ASN A 838 -35.57 61.03 -43.50
CA ASN A 838 -36.32 59.89 -44.12
C ASN A 838 -35.53 58.55 -44.32
N GLU A 839 -36.14 57.35 -44.50
CA GLU A 839 -37.28 56.97 -45.38
C GLU A 839 -38.23 55.87 -44.82
N SER A 840 -39.19 55.45 -45.68
CA SER A 840 -40.34 54.54 -45.50
C SER A 840 -39.96 53.06 -45.22
N ASP A 841 -40.85 52.10 -44.86
CA ASP A 841 -42.22 51.85 -45.38
C ASP A 841 -43.12 50.92 -44.49
N LEU A 842 -44.43 50.91 -44.80
CA LEU A 842 -45.45 49.82 -44.60
C LEU A 842 -45.88 49.32 -43.18
N ASP A 843 -46.70 50.13 -42.48
CA ASP A 843 -48.14 49.94 -42.14
C ASP A 843 -48.87 48.55 -42.34
N PRO A 844 -50.04 48.25 -41.70
CA PRO A 844 -50.39 48.23 -40.26
C PRO A 844 -51.32 47.04 -39.83
N LYS A 845 -51.77 47.01 -38.54
CA LYS A 845 -53.05 46.47 -37.93
C LYS A 845 -52.82 45.80 -36.55
N SER A 846 -53.76 45.78 -35.58
CA SER A 846 -55.02 46.53 -35.40
C SER A 846 -55.52 46.47 -33.94
N ASP A 847 -56.45 47.38 -33.62
CA ASP A 847 -57.01 47.78 -32.32
C ASP A 847 -57.81 46.75 -31.49
N THR A 848 -57.85 46.95 -30.16
CA THR A 848 -59.04 46.97 -29.24
C THR A 848 -58.54 47.15 -27.79
N GLU A 849 -58.95 48.17 -27.01
CA GLU A 849 -60.22 48.34 -26.24
C GLU A 849 -60.51 47.17 -25.26
N LEU A 850 -60.85 47.34 -23.96
CA LEU A 850 -61.94 48.16 -23.38
C LEU A 850 -61.85 48.29 -21.81
N LEU A 851 -62.88 48.88 -21.20
CA LEU A 851 -63.05 49.43 -19.83
C LEU A 851 -62.91 48.51 -18.58
N CYS A 852 -62.39 49.16 -17.52
CA CYS A 852 -62.90 49.33 -16.15
C CYS A 852 -64.04 48.46 -15.57
N HIS A 853 -63.85 48.00 -14.33
CA HIS A 853 -64.84 47.97 -13.22
C HIS A 853 -64.10 47.79 -11.86
N ALA A 854 -64.78 47.68 -10.71
CA ALA A 854 -65.28 48.78 -9.85
C ALA A 854 -65.57 48.24 -8.42
N ASN A 855 -65.97 49.13 -7.49
CA ASN A 855 -66.59 48.85 -6.16
C ASN A 855 -65.69 48.15 -5.10
N SER A 856 -65.44 48.70 -3.89
CA SER A 856 -66.29 49.09 -2.72
C SER A 856 -66.64 47.87 -1.83
N GLU A 857 -66.77 47.91 -0.50
CA GLU A 857 -67.11 48.91 0.56
C GLU A 857 -66.26 48.61 1.84
N GLU A 858 -66.30 49.24 3.02
CA GLU A 858 -66.58 50.57 3.64
C GLU A 858 -66.49 50.32 5.19
N ILE A 859 -67.15 51.12 6.07
CA ILE A 859 -67.20 51.02 7.57
C ILE A 859 -65.90 51.49 8.29
N ASN A 860 -65.79 52.65 8.98
CA ASN A 860 -66.53 53.26 10.13
C ASN A 860 -66.23 52.58 11.51
N THR A 861 -66.14 53.21 12.71
CA THR A 861 -66.18 54.60 13.28
C THR A 861 -65.72 54.49 14.77
N SER A 862 -65.43 55.51 15.62
CA SER A 862 -65.26 56.98 15.57
C SER A 862 -64.64 57.47 16.92
N GLU A 863 -64.09 58.71 16.97
CA GLU A 863 -63.96 59.64 18.13
C GLU A 863 -63.25 59.20 19.45
N GLY A 864 -62.66 60.08 20.28
CA GLY A 864 -62.33 61.52 20.16
C GLY A 864 -61.98 62.20 21.51
N THR A 865 -61.23 63.32 21.48
CA THR A 865 -61.19 64.51 22.41
C THR A 865 -59.81 65.06 22.87
N GLY A 866 -59.55 66.34 22.56
CA GLY A 866 -59.03 67.39 23.47
C GLY A 866 -57.54 67.46 23.90
N VAL A 867 -56.91 68.61 24.21
CA VAL A 867 -57.29 70.06 24.19
C VAL A 867 -56.00 70.96 24.16
N GLN A 868 -56.07 72.19 23.62
CA GLN A 868 -55.10 73.35 23.69
C GLN A 868 -53.69 73.17 23.05
N SER A 869 -53.12 74.04 22.18
CA SER A 869 -53.06 75.53 21.99
C SER A 869 -51.93 76.22 22.82
N GLU A 870 -51.33 77.36 22.45
CA GLU A 870 -51.75 78.51 21.60
C GLU A 870 -50.62 79.08 20.68
N ASP A 871 -50.98 80.01 19.80
CA ASP A 871 -50.11 80.74 18.86
C ASP A 871 -49.84 82.21 19.26
N VAL A 872 -48.70 82.73 18.77
CA VAL A 872 -48.38 84.08 18.24
C VAL A 872 -49.32 85.29 18.51
N GLU A 873 -48.75 86.42 18.96
CA GLU A 873 -48.96 87.84 18.51
C GLU A 873 -48.16 88.84 19.43
N HIS A 874 -47.73 90.06 19.07
CA HIS A 874 -47.50 90.75 17.77
C HIS A 874 -46.51 91.96 17.95
N ASP A 875 -46.49 92.90 16.99
CA ASP A 875 -46.10 94.34 17.06
C ASP A 875 -44.63 94.85 16.96
N ASP A 876 -44.31 95.32 15.75
CA ASP A 876 -43.84 96.68 15.36
C ASP A 876 -42.43 97.30 15.61
N VAL A 877 -41.77 97.60 14.47
CA VAL A 877 -41.24 98.92 14.02
C VAL A 877 -40.35 99.73 15.00
N THR A 878 -39.07 100.02 14.73
CA THR A 878 -38.61 100.96 13.68
C THR A 878 -37.07 100.88 13.40
N SER A 879 -36.61 101.58 12.34
CA SER A 879 -35.24 102.07 12.07
C SER A 879 -34.28 101.19 11.26
N SER A 880 -33.15 101.76 10.80
CA SER A 880 -32.53 101.39 9.53
C SER A 880 -31.00 101.35 9.55
N SER A 881 -30.42 100.22 9.08
CA SER A 881 -29.27 100.19 8.15
C SER A 881 -28.96 98.77 7.64
N LEU A 882 -28.65 98.64 6.35
CA LEU A 882 -28.18 97.44 5.65
C LEU A 882 -26.63 97.51 5.53
N PRO A 883 -25.87 96.39 5.43
CA PRO A 883 -26.10 95.36 4.40
C PRO A 883 -25.90 93.87 4.78
N GLU A 884 -26.47 93.03 3.91
CA GLU A 884 -26.06 91.71 3.38
C GLU A 884 -25.08 90.81 4.17
N SER A 885 -25.49 89.54 4.36
CA SER A 885 -24.60 88.38 4.31
C SER A 885 -25.32 87.19 3.67
N ASP A 886 -24.66 86.51 2.73
CA ASP A 886 -25.27 85.51 1.85
C ASP A 886 -25.65 84.18 2.52
N ARG A 887 -26.63 83.50 1.91
CA ARG A 887 -26.98 82.09 2.21
C ARG A 887 -26.12 81.15 1.35
N GLU A 888 -25.02 80.62 1.88
CA GLU A 888 -24.26 79.57 1.19
C GLU A 888 -24.71 78.15 1.64
N LYS A 889 -24.97 77.26 0.67
CA LYS A 889 -25.40 75.87 0.95
C LYS A 889 -24.23 75.02 1.46
N THR A 890 -24.37 74.41 2.64
CA THR A 890 -23.48 73.35 3.13
C THR A 890 -24.24 72.05 3.31
N ASP A 891 -24.29 71.24 2.25
CA ASP A 891 -24.98 69.94 2.25
C ASP A 891 -24.01 68.76 2.44
N ASP A 892 -24.56 67.60 2.83
CA ASP A 892 -23.84 66.53 3.49
C ASP A 892 -22.76 65.81 2.64
N ASN A 893 -21.74 65.26 3.30
CA ASN A 893 -20.76 64.33 2.72
C ASN A 893 -20.28 63.36 3.82
N LYS A 894 -21.15 62.43 4.19
CA LYS A 894 -20.95 61.52 5.33
C LYS A 894 -21.49 60.14 4.96
N ILE A 895 -20.62 59.13 5.00
CA ILE A 895 -20.98 57.76 4.59
C ILE A 895 -22.03 57.21 5.56
N THR A 896 -23.14 56.72 5.01
CA THR A 896 -24.21 56.00 5.72
C THR A 896 -24.28 54.56 5.23
N TRP A 897 -24.98 53.68 5.97
CA TRP A 897 -25.19 52.29 5.54
C TRP A 897 -25.97 52.19 4.22
N VAL A 898 -26.89 53.13 3.96
CA VAL A 898 -27.60 53.25 2.67
C VAL A 898 -26.62 53.60 1.55
N SER A 899 -25.77 54.62 1.74
CA SER A 899 -24.73 54.97 0.77
C SER A 899 -23.78 53.79 0.54
N PHE A 900 -23.34 53.09 1.58
CA PHE A 900 -22.48 51.91 1.42
C PHE A 900 -23.07 50.83 0.50
N LEU A 901 -24.37 50.54 0.61
CA LEU A 901 -25.03 49.53 -0.24
C LEU A 901 -25.35 50.08 -1.66
N CYS A 902 -25.68 51.36 -1.80
CA CYS A 902 -26.21 51.92 -3.06
C CYS A 902 -25.18 52.66 -3.95
N GLU A 903 -24.02 53.09 -3.45
CA GLU A 903 -23.08 54.01 -4.14
C GLU A 903 -22.60 53.52 -5.53
N ASN A 904 -22.48 52.21 -5.72
CA ASN A 904 -22.08 51.57 -6.98
C ASN A 904 -23.15 51.71 -8.08
N TYR A 905 -24.42 51.90 -7.73
CA TYR A 905 -25.57 51.71 -8.63
C TYR A 905 -26.26 53.03 -9.01
N LYS A 906 -27.04 52.99 -10.09
CA LYS A 906 -27.99 54.05 -10.43
C LYS A 906 -29.16 54.04 -9.44
N GLU A 907 -29.76 55.19 -9.19
CA GLU A 907 -30.82 55.36 -8.17
C GLU A 907 -32.04 54.44 -8.40
N GLN A 908 -32.39 54.17 -9.65
CA GLN A 908 -33.43 53.21 -10.04
C GLN A 908 -33.13 51.74 -9.65
N PHE A 909 -31.88 51.41 -9.31
CA PHE A 909 -31.39 50.06 -8.97
C PHE A 909 -30.83 50.00 -7.54
N TRP A 910 -31.37 50.79 -6.61
CA TRP A 910 -30.98 50.84 -5.19
C TRP A 910 -30.94 49.47 -4.46
N TYR A 911 -31.65 48.46 -4.97
CA TYR A 911 -31.71 47.11 -4.42
C TYR A 911 -30.67 46.14 -5.01
N TRP A 912 -29.87 46.54 -6.01
CA TRP A 912 -29.03 45.61 -6.78
C TRP A 912 -27.96 44.90 -5.94
N GLU A 913 -27.46 45.51 -4.87
CA GLU A 913 -26.53 44.85 -3.95
C GLU A 913 -27.13 43.59 -3.32
N ILE A 914 -28.45 43.58 -3.06
CA ILE A 914 -29.17 42.40 -2.55
C ILE A 914 -29.28 41.31 -3.64
N VAL A 915 -29.41 41.73 -4.90
CA VAL A 915 -29.46 40.82 -6.07
C VAL A 915 -28.09 40.17 -6.32
N GLU A 916 -26.99 40.89 -6.11
CA GLU A 916 -25.62 40.31 -6.11
C GLU A 916 -25.38 39.36 -4.92
N LEU A 917 -25.89 39.67 -3.73
CA LEU A 917 -25.83 38.77 -2.57
C LEU A 917 -26.62 37.47 -2.82
N ALA A 918 -27.85 37.58 -3.32
CA ALA A 918 -28.69 36.42 -3.64
C ALA A 918 -28.05 35.55 -4.74
N ARG A 919 -27.45 36.16 -5.77
CA ARG A 919 -26.66 35.44 -6.78
C ARG A 919 -25.52 34.64 -6.16
N LYS A 920 -24.68 35.27 -5.33
CA LYS A 920 -23.54 34.59 -4.67
C LYS A 920 -24.01 33.32 -3.97
N VAL A 921 -25.01 33.46 -3.11
CA VAL A 921 -25.53 32.33 -2.32
C VAL A 921 -26.18 31.27 -3.21
N LEU A 922 -26.98 31.63 -4.21
CA LEU A 922 -27.55 30.63 -5.12
C LEU A 922 -26.46 29.87 -5.90
N GLN A 923 -25.38 30.54 -6.31
CA GLN A 923 -24.25 29.87 -6.98
C GLN A 923 -23.50 28.93 -6.01
N VAL A 924 -23.26 29.34 -4.76
CA VAL A 924 -22.63 28.48 -3.72
C VAL A 924 -23.54 27.32 -3.32
N VAL A 925 -24.85 27.55 -3.13
CA VAL A 925 -25.86 26.52 -2.83
C VAL A 925 -25.91 25.47 -3.91
N PHE A 926 -25.93 25.88 -5.18
CA PHE A 926 -25.80 24.91 -6.25
C PHE A 926 -24.44 24.21 -6.12
N VAL A 927 -23.32 24.90 -6.31
CA VAL A 927 -21.96 24.32 -6.29
C VAL A 927 -21.69 23.30 -5.16
N LEU A 928 -22.11 23.56 -3.92
CA LEU A 928 -21.89 22.66 -2.77
C LEU A 928 -22.82 21.43 -2.72
N MET A 929 -24.00 21.47 -3.35
CA MET A 929 -25.02 20.41 -3.18
C MET A 929 -24.75 19.12 -3.97
N PHE A 930 -23.77 19.07 -4.86
CA PHE A 930 -23.52 17.92 -5.73
C PHE A 930 -22.29 17.15 -5.31
N ASN A 931 -22.31 15.83 -5.54
CA ASN A 931 -21.11 15.08 -5.83
C ASN A 931 -20.61 15.43 -7.25
N ALA A 932 -19.32 15.33 -7.52
CA ALA A 932 -18.69 15.77 -8.78
C ALA A 932 -19.26 15.12 -10.05
N ASP A 933 -19.92 13.96 -9.91
CA ASP A 933 -20.46 13.14 -11.01
C ASP A 933 -21.82 13.62 -11.55
N ASP A 934 -22.62 14.40 -10.81
CA ASP A 934 -23.94 14.82 -11.29
C ASP A 934 -23.87 16.10 -12.14
N HIS A 935 -23.72 15.88 -13.44
CA HIS A 935 -23.71 16.89 -14.50
C HIS A 935 -24.90 17.89 -14.49
N PHE A 936 -26.06 17.56 -13.89
CA PHE A 936 -27.20 18.47 -13.83
C PHE A 936 -26.88 19.74 -13.03
N THR A 937 -26.09 19.62 -11.95
CA THR A 937 -25.76 20.75 -11.06
C THR A 937 -24.78 21.73 -11.72
N LEU A 938 -23.77 21.23 -12.42
CA LEU A 938 -22.79 22.08 -13.11
C LEU A 938 -23.46 22.81 -14.27
N PHE A 939 -24.36 22.14 -14.99
CA PHE A 939 -25.23 22.77 -15.98
C PHE A 939 -26.12 23.86 -15.36
N ALA A 940 -26.82 23.59 -14.25
CA ALA A 940 -27.65 24.58 -13.56
C ALA A 940 -26.85 25.80 -13.08
N THR A 941 -25.63 25.59 -12.57
CA THR A 941 -24.71 26.64 -12.12
C THR A 941 -24.22 27.49 -13.30
N ILE A 942 -23.88 26.86 -14.43
CA ILE A 942 -23.52 27.55 -15.67
C ILE A 942 -24.71 28.38 -16.17
N VAL A 943 -25.92 27.81 -16.25
CA VAL A 943 -27.14 28.52 -16.67
C VAL A 943 -27.42 29.73 -15.78
N LEU A 944 -27.30 29.60 -14.44
CA LEU A 944 -27.45 30.70 -13.50
C LEU A 944 -26.41 31.81 -13.74
N SER A 945 -25.15 31.44 -14.00
CA SER A 945 -24.08 32.40 -14.30
C SER A 945 -24.33 33.18 -15.60
N VAL A 946 -24.82 32.50 -16.66
CA VAL A 946 -25.15 33.09 -17.95
C VAL A 946 -26.38 33.98 -17.86
N ALA A 947 -27.44 33.53 -17.19
CA ALA A 947 -28.67 34.30 -16.98
C ALA A 947 -28.36 35.64 -16.26
N PHE A 948 -27.49 35.61 -15.25
CA PHE A 948 -27.10 36.82 -14.54
C PHE A 948 -26.17 37.73 -15.36
N LEU A 949 -25.23 37.16 -16.11
CA LEU A 949 -24.37 37.91 -17.04
C LEU A 949 -25.21 38.68 -18.06
N ILE A 950 -26.23 38.03 -18.64
CA ILE A 950 -27.19 38.66 -19.56
C ILE A 950 -28.01 39.75 -18.85
N ALA A 951 -28.54 39.48 -17.65
CA ALA A 951 -29.32 40.45 -16.89
C ALA A 951 -28.50 41.72 -16.54
N HIS A 952 -27.23 41.57 -16.13
CA HIS A 952 -26.34 42.69 -15.84
C HIS A 952 -25.96 43.46 -17.12
N ALA A 953 -25.73 42.76 -18.23
CA ALA A 953 -25.43 43.37 -19.54
C ALA A 953 -26.60 44.17 -20.11
N TYR A 954 -27.84 43.71 -19.89
CA TYR A 954 -29.06 44.37 -20.35
C TYR A 954 -29.44 45.57 -19.47
N LEU A 955 -29.55 45.36 -18.15
CA LEU A 955 -30.03 46.39 -17.22
C LEU A 955 -28.99 47.46 -16.89
N LYS A 956 -27.68 47.14 -17.05
CA LYS A 956 -26.54 48.05 -16.83
C LYS A 956 -26.66 48.85 -15.52
N PRO A 957 -26.74 48.19 -14.35
CA PRO A 957 -27.17 48.83 -13.10
C PRO A 957 -26.11 49.75 -12.47
N MET A 958 -24.83 49.54 -12.78
CA MET A 958 -23.69 50.30 -12.26
C MET A 958 -23.72 51.78 -12.73
N LYS A 959 -23.23 52.69 -11.86
CA LYS A 959 -23.18 54.15 -12.08
C LYS A 959 -21.90 54.59 -12.82
N ASP A 960 -20.79 53.87 -12.67
CA ASP A 960 -19.52 54.14 -13.38
C ASP A 960 -19.22 53.11 -14.49
N ALA A 961 -18.65 53.59 -15.60
CA ALA A 961 -18.39 52.77 -16.78
C ALA A 961 -17.15 51.87 -16.66
N ALA A 962 -16.21 52.13 -15.74
CA ALA A 962 -15.13 51.19 -15.43
C ALA A 962 -15.61 50.12 -14.44
N GLU A 963 -16.44 50.47 -13.47
CA GLU A 963 -17.09 49.52 -12.55
C GLU A 963 -18.01 48.54 -13.29
N HIS A 964 -18.83 49.01 -14.24
CA HIS A 964 -19.64 48.13 -15.10
C HIS A 964 -18.78 47.13 -15.90
N ARG A 965 -17.68 47.59 -16.52
CA ARG A 965 -16.76 46.71 -17.26
C ARG A 965 -16.07 45.69 -16.35
N LEU A 966 -15.66 46.09 -15.15
CA LEU A 966 -15.06 45.17 -14.16
C LEU A 966 -16.06 44.09 -13.72
N GLN A 967 -17.32 44.44 -13.45
CA GLN A 967 -18.37 43.48 -13.10
C GLN A 967 -18.70 42.54 -14.27
N MET A 968 -18.75 43.05 -15.50
CA MET A 968 -18.91 42.22 -16.70
C MET A 968 -17.75 41.24 -16.90
N CYS A 969 -16.49 41.68 -16.73
CA CYS A 969 -15.32 40.80 -16.80
C CYS A 969 -15.32 39.74 -15.69
N SER A 970 -15.70 40.11 -14.46
CA SER A 970 -15.90 39.19 -13.33
C SER A 970 -16.89 38.08 -13.66
N LEU A 971 -18.13 38.45 -14.01
CA LEU A 971 -19.20 37.48 -14.34
C LEU A 971 -18.84 36.59 -15.54
N THR A 972 -18.22 37.16 -16.58
CA THR A 972 -17.75 36.39 -17.75
C THR A 972 -16.66 35.39 -17.37
N THR A 973 -15.77 35.74 -16.43
CA THR A 973 -14.68 34.86 -15.99
C THR A 973 -15.21 33.73 -15.11
N ILE A 974 -16.20 33.98 -14.23
CA ILE A 974 -16.87 32.90 -13.46
C ILE A 974 -17.51 31.89 -14.43
N PHE A 975 -18.27 32.38 -15.42
CA PHE A 975 -18.89 31.54 -16.46
C PHE A 975 -17.86 30.68 -17.23
N LEU A 976 -16.73 31.28 -17.65
CA LEU A 976 -15.70 30.56 -18.41
C LEU A 976 -14.92 29.55 -17.55
N ASN A 977 -14.70 29.80 -16.25
CA ASN A 977 -14.13 28.80 -15.33
C ASN A 977 -15.08 27.59 -15.17
N LEU A 978 -16.38 27.83 -14.92
CA LEU A 978 -17.38 26.76 -14.80
C LEU A 978 -17.52 25.96 -16.10
N SER A 979 -17.48 26.63 -17.25
CA SER A 979 -17.52 25.98 -18.56
C SER A 979 -16.30 25.10 -18.81
N ALA A 980 -15.11 25.52 -18.37
CA ALA A 980 -13.90 24.73 -18.47
C ALA A 980 -13.89 23.53 -17.51
N ALA A 981 -14.42 23.68 -16.29
CA ALA A 981 -14.65 22.56 -15.36
C ALA A 981 -15.52 21.48 -16.02
N SER A 982 -16.62 21.89 -16.68
CA SER A 982 -17.50 20.96 -17.41
C SER A 982 -16.84 20.27 -18.62
N LEU A 983 -15.71 20.78 -19.12
CA LEU A 983 -14.92 20.13 -20.16
C LEU A 983 -13.84 19.18 -19.60
N LEU A 984 -13.38 19.42 -18.36
CA LEU A 984 -12.44 18.55 -17.65
C LEU A 984 -13.11 17.30 -17.08
N LEU A 985 -14.40 17.37 -16.76
CA LEU A 985 -15.25 16.25 -16.30
C LEU A 985 -15.74 15.32 -17.44
N LEU A 986 -15.40 15.59 -18.70
CA LEU A 986 -15.71 14.67 -19.80
C LEU A 986 -14.76 13.46 -19.74
N PRO A 987 -15.28 12.21 -19.82
CA PRO A 987 -14.44 11.02 -19.70
C PRO A 987 -13.40 10.94 -20.83
N ASN A 988 -12.19 10.54 -20.46
CA ASN A 988 -11.08 10.33 -21.39
C ASN A 988 -11.34 9.10 -22.28
N GLU A 989 -11.31 9.27 -23.60
CA GLU A 989 -10.79 8.22 -24.48
C GLU A 989 -9.26 8.22 -24.41
N GLU A 990 -8.62 7.05 -24.48
CA GLU A 990 -7.17 6.86 -24.42
C GLU A 990 -6.44 7.36 -25.69
N ASN A 991 -6.35 8.67 -25.83
CA ASN A 991 -5.67 9.32 -26.95
C ASN A 991 -4.74 10.43 -26.47
N GLN A 992 -3.48 10.45 -26.94
CA GLN A 992 -2.47 11.47 -26.64
C GLN A 992 -2.92 12.91 -27.00
N SER A 993 -3.95 13.06 -27.84
CA SER A 993 -4.57 14.35 -28.14
C SER A 993 -5.41 14.91 -26.99
N SER A 994 -5.74 14.12 -25.95
CA SER A 994 -6.48 14.60 -24.77
C SER A 994 -5.60 15.46 -23.86
N ASP A 995 -4.37 15.02 -23.57
CA ASP A 995 -3.52 15.69 -22.59
C ASP A 995 -3.07 17.09 -23.06
N ALA A 996 -2.74 17.23 -24.36
CA ALA A 996 -2.46 18.53 -24.96
C ALA A 996 -3.68 19.49 -24.93
N ARG A 997 -4.92 18.98 -24.97
CA ARG A 997 -6.14 19.78 -24.77
C ARG A 997 -6.28 20.21 -23.31
N LYS A 998 -5.94 19.34 -22.35
CA LYS A 998 -5.93 19.66 -20.92
C LYS A 998 -4.89 20.74 -20.62
N GLU A 999 -3.63 20.60 -21.06
CA GLU A 999 -2.59 21.62 -20.87
C GLU A 999 -2.98 22.99 -21.42
N PHE A 1000 -3.59 23.05 -22.62
CA PHE A 1000 -4.06 24.32 -23.19
C PHE A 1000 -5.17 24.97 -22.35
N LEU A 1001 -6.16 24.18 -21.91
CA LEU A 1001 -7.26 24.65 -21.07
C LEU A 1001 -6.74 25.15 -19.70
N VAL A 1002 -5.75 24.46 -19.14
CA VAL A 1002 -5.03 24.81 -17.92
C VAL A 1002 -4.34 26.17 -18.04
N VAL A 1003 -3.59 26.42 -19.12
CA VAL A 1003 -2.94 27.73 -19.36
C VAL A 1003 -3.98 28.83 -19.57
N PHE A 1004 -5.06 28.56 -20.32
CA PHE A 1004 -6.17 29.49 -20.52
C PHE A 1004 -6.81 29.91 -19.19
N LEU A 1005 -7.06 28.96 -18.28
CA LEU A 1005 -7.63 29.22 -16.96
C LEU A 1005 -6.71 30.06 -16.06
N ILE A 1006 -5.40 29.83 -16.09
CA ILE A 1006 -4.43 30.67 -15.35
C ILE A 1006 -4.49 32.12 -15.89
N VAL A 1007 -4.45 32.29 -17.21
CA VAL A 1007 -4.44 33.61 -17.86
C VAL A 1007 -5.74 34.39 -17.57
N ILE A 1008 -6.91 33.76 -17.66
CA ILE A 1008 -8.18 34.49 -17.51
C ILE A 1008 -8.42 34.98 -16.07
N ASN A 1009 -8.07 34.17 -15.06
CA ASN A 1009 -8.19 34.59 -13.66
C ASN A 1009 -7.19 35.70 -13.29
N LEU A 1010 -5.97 35.67 -13.83
CA LEU A 1010 -4.98 36.74 -13.64
C LEU A 1010 -5.36 38.06 -14.30
N ASN A 1011 -6.19 38.06 -15.36
CA ASN A 1011 -6.63 39.30 -16.01
C ASN A 1011 -7.46 40.20 -15.07
N ILE A 1012 -8.24 39.64 -14.15
CA ILE A 1012 -8.99 40.42 -13.15
C ILE A 1012 -8.03 41.06 -12.14
N VAL A 1013 -7.02 40.30 -11.65
CA VAL A 1013 -5.95 40.86 -10.79
C VAL A 1013 -5.28 42.04 -11.50
N ALA A 1014 -4.89 41.87 -12.77
CA ALA A 1014 -4.19 42.88 -13.57
C ALA A 1014 -5.04 44.14 -13.82
N PHE A 1015 -6.33 44.00 -14.13
CA PHE A 1015 -7.24 45.13 -14.33
C PHE A 1015 -7.38 45.96 -13.04
N VAL A 1016 -7.52 45.30 -11.89
CA VAL A 1016 -7.70 45.94 -10.58
C VAL A 1016 -6.42 46.61 -10.12
N ALA A 1017 -5.29 45.92 -10.21
CA ALA A 1017 -3.98 46.47 -9.89
C ALA A 1017 -3.63 47.67 -10.78
N GLY A 1018 -3.84 47.55 -12.10
CA GLY A 1018 -3.65 48.65 -13.05
C GLY A 1018 -4.56 49.85 -12.76
N SER A 1019 -5.83 49.61 -12.42
CA SER A 1019 -6.79 50.66 -12.03
C SER A 1019 -6.40 51.37 -10.72
N ALA A 1020 -5.93 50.62 -9.72
CA ALA A 1020 -5.43 51.16 -8.46
C ALA A 1020 -4.13 51.96 -8.65
N VAL A 1021 -3.15 51.40 -9.37
CA VAL A 1021 -1.88 52.08 -9.73
C VAL A 1021 -2.14 53.35 -10.53
N TRP A 1022 -3.03 53.32 -11.53
CA TRP A 1022 -3.40 54.51 -12.30
C TRP A 1022 -4.08 55.59 -11.45
N THR A 1023 -4.89 55.18 -10.46
CA THR A 1023 -5.53 56.08 -9.50
C THR A 1023 -4.49 56.69 -8.53
N LEU A 1024 -3.53 55.90 -8.05
CA LEU A 1024 -2.40 56.35 -7.23
C LEU A 1024 -1.48 57.30 -8.00
N VAL A 1025 -1.10 56.97 -9.24
CA VAL A 1025 -0.31 57.84 -10.13
C VAL A 1025 -1.01 59.18 -10.34
N LYS A 1026 -2.32 59.18 -10.63
CA LYS A 1026 -3.12 60.42 -10.70
C LYS A 1026 -3.14 61.18 -9.37
N ALA A 1027 -3.25 60.51 -8.23
CA ALA A 1027 -3.23 61.16 -6.92
C ALA A 1027 -1.86 61.78 -6.59
N VAL A 1028 -0.76 61.10 -6.91
CA VAL A 1028 0.62 61.59 -6.73
C VAL A 1028 0.91 62.78 -7.65
N TRP A 1029 0.52 62.71 -8.94
CA TRP A 1029 0.57 63.87 -9.85
C TRP A 1029 -0.23 65.06 -9.31
N LYS A 1030 -1.42 64.83 -8.76
CA LYS A 1030 -2.31 65.89 -8.25
C LYS A 1030 -1.90 66.46 -6.88
N THR A 1031 -0.97 65.81 -6.18
CA THR A 1031 -0.44 66.25 -4.86
C THR A 1031 1.01 66.73 -4.90
N SER A 1032 1.71 66.59 -6.03
CA SER A 1032 3.12 67.00 -6.17
C SER A 1032 3.28 68.51 -6.37
N CYS A 1033 4.29 69.11 -5.71
CA CYS A 1033 4.48 70.57 -5.55
C CYS A 1033 4.97 71.32 -6.81
N CYS A 1034 4.83 70.73 -8.01
CA CYS A 1034 5.48 71.22 -9.23
C CYS A 1034 4.96 72.59 -9.73
N SER A 1035 3.70 72.96 -9.42
CA SER A 1035 3.15 74.27 -9.79
C SER A 1035 3.90 75.45 -9.16
N ARG A 1036 4.45 75.29 -7.95
CA ARG A 1036 5.26 76.34 -7.29
C ARG A 1036 6.76 76.20 -7.57
N ALA A 1037 7.26 74.99 -7.80
CA ALA A 1037 8.66 74.79 -8.20
C ALA A 1037 9.02 75.56 -9.49
N PHE A 1038 8.12 75.54 -10.48
CA PHE A 1038 8.32 76.25 -11.75
C PHE A 1038 8.38 77.78 -11.59
N ALA A 1039 7.67 78.34 -10.59
CA ALA A 1039 7.70 79.78 -10.31
C ALA A 1039 9.04 80.23 -9.72
N CYS A 1040 9.66 79.45 -8.82
CA CYS A 1040 10.96 79.79 -8.22
C CYS A 1040 12.10 79.77 -9.24
N ILE A 1041 12.08 78.83 -10.20
CA ILE A 1041 13.12 78.70 -11.24
C ILE A 1041 13.15 79.92 -12.17
N VAL A 1042 11.99 80.54 -12.46
CA VAL A 1042 11.86 81.73 -13.32
C VAL A 1042 12.45 83.01 -12.68
N VAL A 1043 12.56 83.07 -11.35
CA VAL A 1043 13.06 84.27 -10.64
C VAL A 1043 14.59 84.35 -10.62
N ILE A 1044 15.29 83.21 -10.52
CA ILE A 1044 16.76 83.17 -10.40
C ILE A 1044 17.45 83.50 -11.74
N GLY A 1045 16.81 83.19 -12.88
CA GLY A 1045 17.37 83.43 -14.23
C GLY A 1045 17.37 84.87 -14.73
N ARG A 1046 17.26 85.89 -13.86
CA ARG A 1046 17.10 87.31 -14.26
C ARG A 1046 18.22 88.27 -13.82
N LEU A 1047 19.39 87.76 -13.44
CA LEU A 1047 20.56 88.60 -13.14
C LEU A 1047 21.79 88.23 -13.99
N ILE A 1048 22.32 89.28 -14.66
CA ILE A 1048 23.63 89.39 -15.33
C ILE A 1048 23.71 88.78 -16.76
N PRO A 1049 24.37 89.43 -17.76
CA PRO A 1049 23.85 89.42 -19.14
C PRO A 1049 24.82 89.05 -20.30
N HIS A 1050 24.21 88.90 -21.48
CA HIS A 1050 24.76 89.01 -22.85
C HIS A 1050 25.56 90.30 -23.14
N PRO A 1051 26.32 90.44 -24.26
CA PRO A 1051 26.07 89.93 -25.64
C PRO A 1051 27.28 89.16 -26.26
N ASN A 1052 27.69 89.12 -27.55
CA ASN A 1052 27.39 89.77 -28.87
C ASN A 1052 28.01 88.84 -29.99
N ARG A 1053 27.68 88.80 -31.30
CA ARG A 1053 26.53 89.30 -32.12
C ARG A 1053 26.57 88.69 -33.56
N SER A 1054 25.42 88.34 -34.14
CA SER A 1054 25.15 88.16 -35.60
C SER A 1054 25.78 86.92 -36.33
N ARG A 1055 25.28 86.42 -37.48
CA ARG A 1055 24.25 86.93 -38.44
C ARG A 1055 23.64 85.81 -39.34
N SER A 1056 22.30 85.79 -39.54
CA SER A 1056 21.52 85.47 -40.79
C SER A 1056 21.82 84.20 -41.66
N ARG A 1057 20.87 83.38 -42.20
CA ARG A 1057 19.37 83.27 -42.19
C ARG A 1057 18.90 81.94 -42.88
N ARG A 1058 17.89 81.25 -42.30
CA ARG A 1058 16.74 80.49 -42.94
C ARG A 1058 16.99 79.27 -43.89
N PRO A 1059 15.97 78.38 -44.15
CA PRO A 1059 14.83 77.92 -43.31
C PRO A 1059 14.41 76.41 -43.50
N ILE A 1060 13.26 76.03 -42.89
CA ILE A 1060 12.36 74.86 -43.16
C ILE A 1060 12.57 73.59 -42.30
N ASN A 1061 11.50 72.78 -42.19
CA ASN A 1061 11.08 71.97 -41.03
C ASN A 1061 11.39 70.45 -41.15
N ALA A 1062 11.13 69.73 -40.05
CA ALA A 1062 11.29 68.29 -39.92
C ALA A 1062 9.96 67.51 -39.79
N SER A 1063 9.97 66.25 -40.24
CA SER A 1063 9.06 65.16 -39.83
C SER A 1063 9.60 63.81 -40.34
N HIS A 1064 9.37 62.72 -39.59
CA HIS A 1064 9.43 61.28 -39.93
C HIS A 1064 9.25 60.49 -38.59
N THR A 1065 8.78 59.24 -38.52
CA THR A 1065 8.65 58.13 -39.48
C THR A 1065 7.33 57.37 -39.37
N GLU A 1066 6.90 56.73 -40.47
CA GLU A 1066 5.93 55.61 -40.52
C GLU A 1066 6.22 54.77 -41.80
N GLY A 1067 5.77 53.51 -41.92
CA GLY A 1067 5.61 52.81 -43.22
C GLY A 1067 6.68 51.79 -43.74
N GLU A 1068 6.50 50.51 -43.39
CA GLU A 1068 6.45 49.27 -44.22
C GLU A 1068 7.30 48.96 -45.50
N THR A 1069 8.06 47.84 -45.42
CA THR A 1069 8.11 46.64 -46.33
C THR A 1069 8.86 46.57 -47.70
N THR A 1070 9.21 45.31 -48.08
CA THR A 1070 9.63 44.73 -49.40
C THR A 1070 11.12 44.84 -49.85
N LEU A 1071 11.77 43.91 -50.59
CA LEU A 1071 11.55 42.47 -50.97
C LEU A 1071 12.85 41.80 -51.56
N ILE A 1072 12.95 40.44 -51.49
CA ILE A 1072 13.60 39.47 -52.43
C ILE A 1072 15.14 39.12 -52.44
N SER A 1073 15.38 37.78 -52.42
CA SER A 1073 16.55 36.96 -52.90
C SER A 1073 17.86 36.81 -52.07
N GLY A 1074 18.47 35.61 -51.96
CA GLY A 1074 17.97 34.26 -52.36
C GLY A 1074 18.94 33.04 -52.29
N ARG A 1075 18.35 31.85 -52.44
CA ARG A 1075 18.88 30.46 -52.72
C ARG A 1075 19.71 29.65 -51.68
N PRO A 1076 19.41 28.33 -51.52
CA PRO A 1076 20.21 27.34 -50.75
C PRO A 1076 20.75 26.13 -51.57
N VAL A 1077 21.55 25.27 -50.92
CA VAL A 1077 21.97 23.87 -51.27
C VAL A 1077 22.23 23.16 -49.93
N SER A 1078 21.41 22.23 -49.41
CA SER A 1078 21.27 20.78 -49.66
C SER A 1078 22.50 19.91 -49.29
N ASP A 1079 22.33 18.99 -48.32
CA ASP A 1079 22.27 17.53 -48.56
C ASP A 1079 22.07 16.74 -47.24
N THR A 1080 21.74 15.45 -47.35
CA THR A 1080 21.36 14.53 -46.25
C THR A 1080 22.49 13.56 -45.87
N ILE A 1081 22.41 12.90 -44.69
CA ILE A 1081 22.83 11.50 -44.47
C ILE A 1081 22.27 10.94 -43.14
N TYR A 1082 22.18 9.61 -43.06
CA TYR A 1082 21.64 8.82 -41.94
C TYR A 1082 22.56 8.78 -40.70
N GLY A 1083 21.98 8.43 -39.54
CA GLY A 1083 22.71 7.96 -38.36
C GLY A 1083 21.77 7.37 -37.31
N SER A 1084 21.74 6.04 -37.18
CA SER A 1084 20.87 5.31 -36.25
C SER A 1084 21.66 4.39 -35.32
N VAL A 1085 21.47 4.56 -34.01
CA VAL A 1085 21.48 3.51 -32.96
C VAL A 1085 20.40 3.92 -31.95
#